data_AF-Q8TYZ5-F1
#
_entry.id   AF-Q8TYZ5-F1
#
_cell.length_a   1.000
_cell.length_b   1.000
_cell.length_c   1.000
_cell.angle_alpha   90.00
_cell.angle_beta   90.00
_cell.angle_gamma   90.00
#
_symmetry.space_group_name_H-M   'P 1'
#
loop_
_entity.id
_entity.type
_entity.pdbx_description
1 polymer ?
#
loop_
_entity_poly.entity_id
_entity_poly.type
_entity_poly.pdbx_seq_one_letter_code
_entity_poly.pdbx_strand_id
1 'polypeptide(L)'
;MPDKAEVFFDEGVLDFADVDEIVLDVGEEALAEALAHRHRRMIVFQGDEGKAEAAGVVTAGAADVLFDVRDRPISVLYVTDSLKEDTYARERYEEFRRVLEGFAEEANFEYELEALTFSGSKRALGTTWDLMVIDLSYDLDPDAIGRLVETVRGGGLVIFQTPPFDRWRNMWTAFHKSLVTPPYTLDHVGKRFNRRFIRKLKEHDGVWIVDTDEWTAEPEPSEDVDLEVEVKRRERPDLDPPDDAVLPEELYRMCATEDQFRALIRFEELLESNGKTALILTADRGRGKSALLGIAVAGAGVTTDVYDVVVTASEPENVAVLFEFLLEALRELGVEYDVERDDKGNIVYVETDDFVVEYERPSEASEIECDLMVVDEAASIHVPILERILDNNDKVVYSSTIHGYEGAGRGFSVRFLQNVRKRRDVRLIEFKMHEPIRYDSDDPIERWLFDTLLLDAEPADLDKEDLECVKEMRVEFEKPDLRYWFEDPEGEEELRQFIGIYVMAHYRNRPSDVMVLADAPHHEAYALKTETGKIVTALQVAREGTIPRDVITKMRRGYRPPGNVIPDLMVQHHDALDFPRMKGLRIVRIATHPDIMRHGLGSRALKELAKIAKKKDYDWIGTGFGANEELTRFWLRNGFVPVHISPNRNPVSGEYSVAVIRPISEEAEEIINRANFEFRIKLADWLGETHRDLEPEVARLLFEPMSSLRYRPTLTEGQLRRLKKYADMVHTYEIAADAVRELAKAYFLDTEDRPELSEEEELLLITKCLQRWKWADVADVLGEEVPDLMRSLRDLVGLLYEEYKEDLQRSAAVEGIRKAVERLADKGLTGTVIVEVEEGEPKEVIIRREERLEL
;
A
#
# COMPACT_ATOMS: atom_id res chain seq x y z
N MET A 1 -0.76 -32.43 27.75
CA MET A 1 0.06 -31.46 28.50
C MET A 1 -0.06 -31.73 29.99
N PRO A 2 1.05 -31.83 30.73
CA PRO A 2 1.07 -31.90 32.21
C PRO A 2 0.77 -30.54 32.85
N ASP A 3 0.31 -30.51 34.11
CA ASP A 3 -0.04 -29.25 34.82
C ASP A 3 1.21 -28.46 35.22
N LYS A 4 2.32 -29.17 35.40
CA LYS A 4 3.65 -28.63 35.67
C LYS A 4 4.65 -29.13 34.64
N ALA A 5 5.67 -28.34 34.37
CA ALA A 5 6.83 -28.72 33.58
C ALA A 5 8.09 -28.54 34.42
N GLU A 6 8.99 -29.50 34.34
CA GLU A 6 10.37 -29.37 34.83
C GLU A 6 11.19 -28.83 33.65
N VAL A 7 11.67 -27.59 33.76
CA VAL A 7 12.39 -26.90 32.68
C VAL A 7 13.89 -27.02 32.94
N PHE A 8 14.44 -28.22 32.72
CA PHE A 8 15.87 -28.48 32.77
C PHE A 8 16.34 -28.93 31.39
N PHE A 9 17.41 -28.33 30.90
CA PHE A 9 18.08 -28.76 29.68
C PHE A 9 19.11 -29.82 30.05
N ASP A 10 19.06 -30.98 29.39
CA ASP A 10 20.10 -32.00 29.60
C ASP A 10 21.46 -31.45 29.20
N GLU A 11 22.41 -31.39 30.14
CA GLU A 11 23.79 -30.93 29.90
C GLU A 11 24.47 -31.66 28.74
N GLY A 12 24.04 -32.88 28.39
CA GLY A 12 24.49 -33.63 27.22
C GLY A 12 24.30 -32.89 25.90
N VAL A 13 23.43 -31.88 25.83
CA VAL A 13 23.31 -30.99 24.65
C VAL A 13 24.62 -30.24 24.36
N LEU A 14 25.43 -29.95 25.39
CA LEU A 14 26.73 -29.30 25.24
C LEU A 14 27.77 -30.21 24.58
N ASP A 15 27.60 -31.54 24.58
CA ASP A 15 28.51 -32.45 23.86
C ASP A 15 28.47 -32.22 22.33
N PHE A 16 27.45 -31.52 21.83
CA PHE A 16 27.29 -31.18 20.43
C PHE A 16 27.79 -29.77 20.07
N ALA A 17 28.15 -28.92 21.03
CA ALA A 17 28.46 -27.50 20.81
C ALA A 17 29.59 -27.00 21.71
N ASP A 18 30.49 -26.13 21.21
CA ASP A 18 31.54 -25.52 22.04
C ASP A 18 31.04 -24.19 22.61
N VAL A 19 30.11 -24.25 23.57
CA VAL A 19 29.45 -23.08 24.17
C VAL A 19 29.47 -23.15 25.71
N ASP A 20 29.39 -21.99 26.35
CA ASP A 20 29.43 -21.87 27.81
C ASP A 20 28.09 -22.28 28.47
N GLU A 21 28.16 -22.75 29.72
CA GLU A 21 27.02 -23.22 30.52
C GLU A 21 25.96 -22.13 30.72
N ILE A 22 26.34 -20.85 30.70
CA ILE A 22 25.40 -19.71 30.77
C ILE A 22 24.31 -19.76 29.69
N VAL A 23 24.56 -20.42 28.56
CA VAL A 23 23.59 -20.60 27.47
C VAL A 23 22.44 -21.50 27.91
N LEU A 24 22.71 -22.51 28.74
CA LEU A 24 21.69 -23.37 29.34
C LEU A 24 20.84 -22.55 30.32
N ASP A 25 21.47 -21.86 31.26
CA ASP A 25 20.79 -21.06 32.29
C ASP A 25 19.81 -20.05 31.67
N VAL A 26 20.27 -19.28 30.67
CA VAL A 26 19.44 -18.31 29.94
C VAL A 26 18.29 -19.01 29.21
N GLY A 27 18.56 -20.16 28.59
CA GLY A 27 17.57 -20.92 27.84
C GLY A 27 16.46 -21.49 28.74
N GLU A 28 16.84 -22.05 29.88
CA GLU A 28 15.96 -22.60 30.91
C GLU A 28 15.08 -21.51 31.51
N GLU A 29 15.67 -20.41 31.99
CA GLU A 29 14.93 -19.31 32.60
C GLU A 29 13.95 -18.66 31.61
N ALA A 30 14.40 -18.41 30.38
CA ALA A 30 13.54 -17.86 29.33
C ALA A 30 12.37 -18.80 28.99
N LEU A 31 12.60 -20.11 28.90
CA LEU A 31 11.53 -21.07 28.59
C LEU A 31 10.57 -21.24 29.77
N ALA A 32 11.08 -21.27 31.00
CA ALA A 32 10.29 -21.34 32.23
C ALA A 32 9.32 -20.15 32.31
N GLU A 33 9.82 -18.93 32.10
CA GLU A 33 8.99 -17.73 32.04
C GLU A 33 7.96 -17.77 30.88
N ALA A 34 8.39 -18.26 29.71
CA ALA A 34 7.51 -18.38 28.55
C ALA A 34 6.33 -19.33 28.85
N LEU A 35 6.58 -20.48 29.45
CA LEU A 35 5.58 -21.50 29.79
C LEU A 35 4.65 -21.04 30.92
N ALA A 36 5.20 -20.42 31.97
CA ALA A 36 4.46 -19.96 33.14
C ALA A 36 3.40 -18.89 32.78
N HIS A 37 3.67 -18.06 31.78
CA HIS A 37 2.78 -16.99 31.35
C HIS A 37 2.08 -17.25 30.02
N ARG A 38 2.44 -18.32 29.30
CA ARG A 38 2.04 -18.54 27.91
C ARG A 38 2.39 -17.34 27.02
N HIS A 39 3.54 -16.73 27.29
CA HIS A 39 4.11 -15.61 26.53
C HIS A 39 5.28 -16.10 25.68
N ARG A 40 5.73 -15.30 24.71
CA ARG A 40 7.02 -15.57 24.06
C ARG A 40 8.15 -14.99 24.92
N ARG A 41 9.35 -15.54 24.74
CA ARG A 41 10.61 -14.91 25.15
C ARG A 41 11.56 -14.82 24.00
N MET A 42 12.48 -13.87 24.07
CA MET A 42 13.48 -13.65 23.06
C MET A 42 14.88 -13.83 23.63
N ILE A 43 15.74 -14.53 22.90
CA ILE A 43 17.15 -14.65 23.23
C ILE A 43 17.95 -14.13 22.04
N VAL A 44 18.88 -13.22 22.29
CA VAL A 44 19.72 -12.59 21.27
C VAL A 44 21.17 -13.01 21.51
N PHE A 45 21.68 -13.88 20.66
CA PHE A 45 23.10 -14.22 20.62
C PHE A 45 23.85 -13.21 19.77
N GLN A 46 24.63 -12.33 20.41
CA GLN A 46 25.44 -11.31 19.76
C GLN A 46 26.92 -11.67 19.88
N GLY A 47 27.58 -11.84 18.73
CA GLY A 47 28.98 -12.25 18.70
C GLY A 47 29.42 -12.66 17.30
N ASP A 48 30.71 -12.97 17.17
CA ASP A 48 31.30 -13.44 15.92
C ASP A 48 31.30 -14.97 15.80
N GLU A 49 31.57 -15.66 16.91
CA GLU A 49 31.70 -17.11 16.97
C GLU A 49 30.67 -17.71 17.95
N GLY A 50 30.41 -19.01 17.87
CA GLY A 50 29.55 -19.75 18.82
C GLY A 50 28.03 -19.50 18.73
N LYS A 51 27.57 -18.35 18.23
CA LYS A 51 26.12 -18.00 18.22
C LYS A 51 25.19 -18.97 17.48
N ALA A 52 25.69 -19.64 16.44
CA ALA A 52 24.90 -20.62 15.71
C ALA A 52 24.72 -21.90 16.52
N GLU A 53 25.79 -22.34 17.16
CA GLU A 53 25.78 -23.50 18.06
C GLU A 53 24.98 -23.21 19.34
N ALA A 54 25.12 -22.01 19.92
CA ALA A 54 24.34 -21.57 21.08
C ALA A 54 22.83 -21.53 20.78
N ALA A 55 22.46 -21.01 19.60
CA ALA A 55 21.06 -21.09 19.13
C ALA A 55 20.61 -22.54 18.95
N GLY A 56 21.50 -23.43 18.50
CA GLY A 56 21.24 -24.85 18.39
C GLY A 56 20.98 -25.50 19.74
N VAL A 57 21.84 -25.24 20.74
CA VAL A 57 21.72 -25.73 22.11
C VAL A 57 20.40 -25.33 22.74
N VAL A 58 20.08 -24.03 22.75
CA VAL A 58 18.83 -23.54 23.33
C VAL A 58 17.61 -24.09 22.59
N THR A 59 17.67 -24.18 21.26
CA THR A 59 16.55 -24.74 20.49
C THR A 59 16.35 -26.22 20.80
N ALA A 60 17.43 -26.99 20.93
CA ALA A 60 17.38 -28.43 21.18
C ALA A 60 16.90 -28.72 22.61
N GLY A 61 17.46 -28.05 23.63
CA GLY A 61 17.00 -28.17 25.01
C GLY A 61 15.55 -27.71 25.19
N ALA A 62 15.17 -26.59 24.56
CA ALA A 62 13.78 -26.14 24.60
C ALA A 62 12.83 -27.10 23.86
N ALA A 63 13.25 -27.70 22.74
CA ALA A 63 12.44 -28.65 22.00
C ALA A 63 12.19 -29.93 22.80
N ASP A 64 13.20 -30.42 23.53
CA ASP A 64 13.09 -31.58 24.41
C ASP A 64 12.04 -31.35 25.53
N VAL A 65 12.20 -30.27 26.30
CA VAL A 65 11.22 -29.88 27.33
C VAL A 65 9.83 -29.66 26.74
N LEU A 66 9.75 -28.98 25.59
CA LEU A 66 8.45 -28.74 24.94
C LEU A 66 7.81 -30.02 24.41
N PHE A 67 8.59 -31.01 23.97
CA PHE A 67 8.08 -32.29 23.51
C PHE A 67 7.39 -33.03 24.66
N ASP A 68 8.01 -33.07 25.83
CA ASP A 68 7.42 -33.64 27.05
C ASP A 68 6.14 -32.89 27.49
N VAL A 69 6.15 -31.55 27.36
CA VAL A 69 4.98 -30.74 27.71
C VAL A 69 3.85 -30.93 26.70
N ARG A 70 4.14 -31.03 25.40
CA ARG A 70 3.15 -30.91 24.32
C ARG A 70 2.71 -32.24 23.72
N ASP A 71 3.49 -33.31 23.86
CA ASP A 71 3.21 -34.66 23.35
C ASP A 71 2.90 -34.67 21.84
N ARG A 72 3.68 -33.91 21.08
CA ARG A 72 3.61 -33.82 19.61
C ARG A 72 4.95 -33.30 19.05
N PRO A 73 5.26 -33.52 17.76
CA PRO A 73 6.43 -32.93 17.13
C PRO A 73 6.50 -31.41 17.34
N ILE A 74 7.67 -30.93 17.71
CA ILE A 74 7.95 -29.51 17.94
C ILE A 74 8.34 -28.82 16.64
N SER A 75 7.60 -27.77 16.26
CA SER A 75 7.86 -27.06 15.02
C SER A 75 8.92 -25.96 15.21
N VAL A 76 9.98 -26.04 14.43
CA VAL A 76 11.14 -25.13 14.46
C VAL A 76 11.28 -24.42 13.11
N LEU A 77 11.27 -23.09 13.13
CA LEU A 77 11.54 -22.28 11.93
C LEU A 77 12.90 -21.60 12.00
N TYR A 78 13.77 -21.86 11.04
CA TYR A 78 15.02 -21.13 10.85
C TYR A 78 14.89 -20.15 9.69
N VAL A 79 15.23 -18.88 9.91
CA VAL A 79 15.15 -17.82 8.89
C VAL A 79 16.51 -17.14 8.73
N THR A 80 16.96 -16.97 7.49
CA THR A 80 18.23 -16.31 7.18
C THR A 80 18.17 -15.51 5.87
N ASP A 81 19.23 -14.79 5.50
CA ASP A 81 19.29 -14.03 4.24
C ASP A 81 19.47 -14.93 3.00
N SER A 82 20.19 -16.05 3.14
CA SER A 82 20.44 -16.98 2.04
C SER A 82 20.61 -18.42 2.50
N LEU A 83 19.93 -19.35 1.82
CA LEU A 83 20.10 -20.80 2.00
C LEU A 83 20.93 -21.47 0.88
N LYS A 84 21.55 -20.66 0.01
CA LYS A 84 22.42 -21.17 -1.06
C LYS A 84 23.68 -21.81 -0.47
N GLU A 85 24.17 -22.87 -1.11
CA GLU A 85 25.47 -23.47 -0.80
C GLU A 85 26.59 -22.42 -0.88
N ASP A 86 27.68 -22.64 -0.15
CA ASP A 86 28.87 -21.77 -0.09
C ASP A 86 28.62 -20.33 0.41
N THR A 87 27.62 -20.12 1.27
CA THR A 87 27.43 -18.85 1.98
C THR A 87 27.66 -19.01 3.48
N TYR A 88 28.18 -17.96 4.13
CA TYR A 88 28.28 -17.92 5.60
C TYR A 88 26.93 -18.09 6.31
N ALA A 89 25.83 -17.73 5.63
CA ALA A 89 24.47 -17.96 6.13
C ALA A 89 24.11 -19.45 6.14
N ARG A 90 24.51 -20.19 5.09
CA ARG A 90 24.35 -21.64 5.04
C ARG A 90 25.23 -22.33 6.08
N GLU A 91 26.47 -21.90 6.24
CA GLU A 91 27.37 -22.45 7.27
C GLU A 91 26.77 -22.35 8.67
N ARG A 92 26.27 -21.18 9.09
CA ARG A 92 25.57 -21.01 10.37
C ARG A 92 24.31 -21.87 10.50
N TYR A 93 23.53 -22.00 9.43
CA TYR A 93 22.37 -22.89 9.43
C TYR A 93 22.78 -24.35 9.66
N GLU A 94 23.84 -24.82 9.00
CA GLU A 94 24.34 -26.20 9.16
C GLU A 94 24.94 -26.43 10.56
N GLU A 95 25.64 -25.45 11.14
CA GLU A 95 26.13 -25.51 12.53
C GLU A 95 24.98 -25.64 13.53
N PHE A 96 23.98 -24.75 13.41
CA PHE A 96 22.75 -24.82 14.19
C PHE A 96 22.06 -26.18 14.05
N ARG A 97 21.88 -26.63 12.80
CA ARG A 97 21.17 -27.86 12.47
C ARG A 97 21.88 -29.09 13.01
N ARG A 98 23.22 -29.12 12.94
CA ARG A 98 24.06 -30.20 13.47
C ARG A 98 23.85 -30.39 14.98
N VAL A 99 23.76 -29.30 15.74
CA VAL A 99 23.51 -29.36 17.19
C VAL A 99 22.10 -29.89 17.48
N LEU A 100 21.09 -29.32 16.81
CA LEU A 100 19.69 -29.73 16.97
C LEU A 100 19.47 -31.20 16.59
N GLU A 101 19.91 -31.61 15.39
CA GLU A 101 19.80 -32.99 14.90
C GLU A 101 20.55 -33.96 15.81
N GLY A 102 21.78 -33.61 16.22
CA GLY A 102 22.61 -34.46 17.06
C GLY A 102 21.97 -34.75 18.42
N PHE A 103 21.54 -33.71 19.12
CA PHE A 103 20.90 -33.89 20.43
C PHE A 103 19.52 -34.53 20.33
N ALA A 104 18.73 -34.23 19.29
CA ALA A 104 17.42 -34.86 19.11
C ALA A 104 17.50 -36.38 18.92
N GLU A 105 18.55 -36.87 18.25
CA GLU A 105 18.81 -38.31 18.13
C GLU A 105 19.17 -38.96 19.48
N GLU A 106 19.83 -38.24 20.38
CA GLU A 106 20.25 -38.72 21.69
C GLU A 106 19.10 -38.68 22.72
N ALA A 107 18.41 -37.54 22.83
CA ALA A 107 17.28 -37.34 23.74
C ALA A 107 15.97 -37.99 23.24
N ASN A 108 15.90 -38.34 21.95
CA ASN A 108 14.77 -39.04 21.33
C ASN A 108 13.44 -38.26 21.41
N PHE A 109 13.47 -36.95 21.15
CA PHE A 109 12.27 -36.13 20.93
C PHE A 109 11.97 -35.94 19.43
N GLU A 110 10.70 -35.73 19.08
CA GLU A 110 10.29 -35.49 17.69
C GLU A 110 10.18 -33.99 17.39
N TYR A 111 10.67 -33.56 16.21
CA TYR A 111 10.60 -32.17 15.76
C TYR A 111 10.48 -32.05 14.24
N GLU A 112 10.00 -30.90 13.78
CA GLU A 112 9.90 -30.53 12.37
C GLU A 112 10.66 -29.22 12.13
N LEU A 113 11.76 -29.28 11.38
CA LEU A 113 12.58 -28.11 11.04
C LEU A 113 12.28 -27.64 9.61
N GLU A 114 11.82 -26.40 9.47
CA GLU A 114 11.76 -25.69 8.18
C GLU A 114 12.77 -24.55 8.14
N ALA A 115 13.39 -24.34 6.98
CA ALA A 115 14.30 -23.22 6.75
C ALA A 115 13.77 -22.32 5.63
N LEU A 116 13.67 -21.01 5.90
CA LEU A 116 13.22 -19.99 4.95
C LEU A 116 14.26 -18.88 4.78
N THR A 117 14.18 -18.16 3.66
CA THR A 117 14.87 -16.87 3.53
C THR A 117 13.95 -15.72 3.92
N PHE A 118 14.48 -14.54 4.23
CA PHE A 118 13.65 -13.33 4.43
C PHE A 118 12.69 -13.08 3.26
N SER A 119 13.15 -13.29 2.02
CA SER A 119 12.30 -13.17 0.83
C SER A 119 11.18 -14.22 0.76
N GLY A 120 11.38 -15.38 1.38
CA GLY A 120 10.40 -16.46 1.51
C GLY A 120 9.50 -16.36 2.73
N SER A 121 9.68 -15.36 3.60
CA SER A 121 8.93 -15.21 4.87
C SER A 121 7.40 -15.17 4.70
N LYS A 122 6.89 -14.81 3.51
CA LYS A 122 5.46 -14.89 3.21
C LYS A 122 4.87 -16.30 3.34
N ARG A 123 5.67 -17.35 3.18
CA ARG A 123 5.23 -18.74 3.36
C ARG A 123 4.90 -19.10 4.81
N ALA A 124 5.47 -18.36 5.77
CA ALA A 124 5.16 -18.55 7.19
C ALA A 124 3.83 -17.91 7.60
N LEU A 125 3.17 -17.15 6.72
CA LEU A 125 1.88 -16.54 7.04
C LEU A 125 0.81 -17.62 7.25
N GLY A 126 -0.02 -17.45 8.28
CA GLY A 126 -1.04 -18.43 8.67
C GLY A 126 -0.50 -19.54 9.58
N THR A 127 0.76 -19.90 9.45
CA THR A 127 1.40 -20.96 10.26
C THR A 127 1.64 -20.53 11.71
N THR A 128 1.92 -21.51 12.58
CA THR A 128 2.31 -21.29 13.98
C THR A 128 3.49 -22.18 14.35
N TRP A 129 4.54 -21.56 14.89
CA TRP A 129 5.80 -22.22 15.23
C TRP A 129 6.00 -22.30 16.73
N ASP A 130 6.65 -23.37 17.21
CA ASP A 130 6.96 -23.55 18.62
C ASP A 130 8.25 -22.80 18.98
N LEU A 131 9.26 -22.88 18.11
CA LEU A 131 10.55 -22.21 18.25
C LEU A 131 10.92 -21.53 16.92
N MET A 132 11.59 -20.38 17.00
CA MET A 132 12.06 -19.66 15.82
C MET A 132 13.47 -19.15 16.01
N VAL A 133 14.30 -19.32 14.99
CA VAL A 133 15.64 -18.75 14.91
C VAL A 133 15.70 -17.80 13.72
N ILE A 134 16.12 -16.55 13.93
CA ILE A 134 16.32 -15.56 12.86
C ILE A 134 17.79 -15.12 12.85
N ASP A 135 18.48 -15.42 11.76
CA ASP A 135 19.84 -14.99 11.51
C ASP A 135 19.88 -13.58 10.90
N LEU A 136 20.24 -12.61 11.74
CA LEU A 136 20.39 -11.19 11.41
C LEU A 136 21.86 -10.79 11.17
N SER A 137 22.75 -11.78 10.96
CA SER A 137 24.18 -11.53 10.82
C SER A 137 24.53 -10.65 9.60
N TYR A 138 23.76 -10.71 8.52
CA TYR A 138 23.99 -9.94 7.30
C TYR A 138 22.80 -9.09 6.84
N ASP A 139 21.59 -9.44 7.24
CA ASP A 139 20.40 -8.73 6.85
C ASP A 139 19.48 -8.37 8.03
N LEU A 140 18.70 -7.32 7.84
CA LEU A 140 17.64 -6.90 8.76
C LEU A 140 16.51 -6.37 7.87
N ASP A 141 15.53 -7.23 7.59
CA ASP A 141 14.32 -6.87 6.86
C ASP A 141 13.18 -6.62 7.86
N PRO A 142 12.81 -5.35 8.14
CA PRO A 142 11.77 -5.02 9.10
C PRO A 142 10.42 -5.65 8.76
N ASP A 143 10.10 -5.82 7.47
CA ASP A 143 8.83 -6.42 7.04
C ASP A 143 8.82 -7.93 7.34
N ALA A 144 9.97 -8.59 7.19
CA ALA A 144 10.09 -10.01 7.55
C ALA A 144 10.03 -10.22 9.06
N ILE A 145 10.69 -9.36 9.86
CA ILE A 145 10.59 -9.42 11.34
C ILE A 145 9.13 -9.28 11.79
N GLY A 146 8.44 -8.27 11.25
CA GLY A 146 7.01 -8.04 11.51
C GLY A 146 6.15 -9.25 11.15
N ARG A 147 6.47 -9.96 10.06
CA ARG A 147 5.77 -11.19 9.65
C ARG A 147 6.04 -12.38 10.56
N LEU A 148 7.29 -12.60 10.92
CA LEU A 148 7.78 -13.87 11.46
C LEU A 148 7.58 -13.98 12.96
N VAL A 149 7.93 -12.92 13.71
CA VAL A 149 7.89 -12.95 15.19
C VAL A 149 6.47 -13.25 15.71
N GLU A 150 5.44 -12.76 15.02
CA GLU A 150 4.01 -13.00 15.34
C GLU A 150 3.53 -14.45 15.11
N THR A 151 4.35 -15.30 14.47
CA THR A 151 3.99 -16.70 14.20
C THR A 151 4.40 -17.65 15.31
N VAL A 152 5.25 -17.20 16.26
CA VAL A 152 5.66 -18.03 17.40
C VAL A 152 4.53 -18.14 18.42
N ARG A 153 4.30 -19.35 18.93
CA ARG A 153 3.32 -19.63 19.98
C ARG A 153 3.84 -19.16 21.35
N GLY A 154 2.94 -18.73 22.22
CA GLY A 154 3.23 -18.51 23.64
C GLY A 154 3.71 -19.79 24.33
N GLY A 155 4.64 -19.65 25.27
CA GLY A 155 5.44 -20.77 25.75
C GLY A 155 6.53 -21.18 24.75
N GLY A 156 6.92 -20.31 23.83
CA GLY A 156 7.93 -20.55 22.80
C GLY A 156 9.01 -19.47 22.80
N LEU A 157 10.09 -19.72 22.08
CA LEU A 157 11.26 -18.85 22.02
C LEU A 157 11.48 -18.27 20.62
N VAL A 158 11.87 -17.00 20.58
CA VAL A 158 12.37 -16.30 19.41
C VAL A 158 13.87 -16.06 19.61
N ILE A 159 14.71 -16.65 18.78
CA ILE A 159 16.16 -16.57 18.93
C ILE A 159 16.74 -15.74 17.80
N PHE A 160 17.48 -14.68 18.11
CA PHE A 160 18.20 -13.89 17.11
C PHE A 160 19.69 -14.18 17.15
N GLN A 161 20.28 -14.45 15.99
CA GLN A 161 21.73 -14.47 15.81
C GLN A 161 22.15 -13.14 15.21
N THR A 162 23.04 -12.40 15.88
CA THR A 162 23.42 -11.05 15.46
C THR A 162 24.95 -10.91 15.45
N PRO A 163 25.52 -9.93 14.72
CA PRO A 163 26.91 -9.52 14.92
C PRO A 163 27.08 -8.91 16.33
N PRO A 164 28.33 -8.75 16.81
CA PRO A 164 28.57 -8.01 18.04
C PRO A 164 27.90 -6.62 17.96
N PHE A 165 27.17 -6.21 18.99
CA PHE A 165 26.33 -5.01 18.95
C PHE A 165 27.11 -3.74 18.59
N ASP A 166 28.34 -3.63 19.09
CA ASP A 166 29.24 -2.51 18.78
C ASP A 166 29.64 -2.43 17.31
N ARG A 167 29.68 -3.57 16.62
CA ARG A 167 29.84 -3.63 15.17
C ARG A 167 28.52 -3.41 14.46
N TRP A 168 27.45 -4.09 14.89
CA TRP A 168 26.16 -4.09 14.21
C TRP A 168 25.52 -2.70 14.12
N ARG A 169 25.63 -1.89 15.18
CA ARG A 169 25.20 -0.48 15.21
C ARG A 169 25.81 0.41 14.11
N ASN A 170 26.91 -0.04 13.51
CA ASN A 170 27.66 0.65 12.47
C ASN A 170 27.84 -0.19 11.20
N MET A 171 27.13 -1.31 11.08
CA MET A 171 27.17 -2.20 9.91
C MET A 171 26.10 -1.81 8.88
N TRP A 172 26.41 -1.96 7.58
CA TRP A 172 25.39 -1.96 6.53
C TRP A 172 24.90 -3.37 6.28
N THR A 173 23.58 -3.55 6.30
CA THR A 173 22.90 -4.81 5.98
C THR A 173 22.58 -4.92 4.48
N ALA A 174 22.07 -6.07 4.02
CA ALA A 174 21.61 -6.19 2.64
C ALA A 174 20.46 -5.22 2.31
N PHE A 175 19.54 -4.99 3.24
CA PHE A 175 18.51 -3.95 3.11
C PHE A 175 19.11 -2.54 2.90
N HIS A 176 20.18 -2.17 3.63
CA HIS A 176 20.84 -0.87 3.42
C HIS A 176 21.39 -0.74 1.99
N LYS A 177 21.87 -1.84 1.39
CA LYS A 177 22.36 -1.83 0.00
C LYS A 177 21.23 -1.55 -0.99
N SER A 178 19.99 -1.97 -0.71
CA SER A 178 18.84 -1.62 -1.56
C SER A 178 18.38 -0.16 -1.44
N LEU A 179 18.81 0.57 -0.41
CA LEU A 179 18.53 2.00 -0.24
C LEU A 179 19.44 2.92 -1.08
N VAL A 180 20.48 2.36 -1.71
CA VAL A 180 21.44 3.13 -2.52
C VAL A 180 20.77 3.59 -3.81
N THR A 181 20.72 4.90 -4.01
CA THR A 181 20.23 5.53 -5.24
C THR A 181 21.26 6.51 -5.78
N PRO A 182 21.50 6.59 -7.11
CA PRO A 182 22.32 7.67 -7.67
C PRO A 182 21.79 9.06 -7.30
N PRO A 183 22.68 10.03 -6.98
CA PRO A 183 24.14 9.96 -7.00
C PRO A 183 24.78 9.44 -5.69
N TYR A 184 23.97 8.99 -4.72
CA TYR A 184 24.47 8.48 -3.44
C TYR A 184 25.14 7.12 -3.58
N THR A 185 26.04 6.86 -2.65
CA THR A 185 26.73 5.58 -2.47
C THR A 185 26.33 4.98 -1.12
N LEU A 186 26.74 3.74 -0.86
CA LEU A 186 26.51 3.07 0.42
C LEU A 186 27.05 3.90 1.61
N ASP A 187 28.15 4.64 1.43
CA ASP A 187 28.74 5.49 2.48
C ASP A 187 27.80 6.60 2.98
N HIS A 188 26.82 6.99 2.16
CA HIS A 188 25.83 8.01 2.53
C HIS A 188 24.65 7.42 3.30
N VAL A 189 24.41 6.10 3.18
CA VAL A 189 23.29 5.41 3.80
C VAL A 189 23.48 5.40 5.32
N GLY A 190 22.45 5.83 6.05
CA GLY A 190 22.39 5.86 7.50
C GLY A 190 22.43 4.46 8.12
N LYS A 191 22.48 4.43 9.46
CA LYS A 191 22.48 3.20 10.28
C LYS A 191 21.66 3.42 11.58
N ARG A 192 20.76 4.39 11.55
CA ARG A 192 19.94 4.84 12.67
C ARG A 192 18.94 3.75 13.04
N PHE A 193 18.42 3.00 12.08
CA PHE A 193 17.50 1.91 12.36
C PHE A 193 18.18 0.78 13.14
N ASN A 194 19.41 0.37 12.79
CA ASN A 194 20.15 -0.62 13.59
C ASN A 194 20.35 -0.17 15.03
N ARG A 195 20.69 1.11 15.23
CA ARG A 195 20.88 1.69 16.57
C ARG A 195 19.58 1.69 17.36
N ARG A 196 18.46 2.06 16.73
CA ARG A 196 17.12 1.94 17.32
C ARG A 196 16.80 0.50 17.68
N PHE A 197 17.01 -0.43 16.75
CA PHE A 197 16.68 -1.85 16.93
C PHE A 197 17.43 -2.44 18.12
N ILE A 198 18.75 -2.21 18.21
CA ILE A 198 19.58 -2.63 19.35
C ILE A 198 19.11 -1.98 20.65
N ARG A 199 18.83 -0.66 20.63
CA ARG A 199 18.32 0.05 21.80
C ARG A 199 17.02 -0.60 22.30
N LYS A 200 16.10 -0.90 21.39
CA LYS A 200 14.81 -1.51 21.71
C LYS A 200 14.91 -2.94 22.23
N LEU A 201 15.88 -3.73 21.75
CA LEU A 201 16.19 -5.03 22.37
C LEU A 201 16.61 -4.89 23.83
N LYS A 202 17.33 -3.82 24.20
CA LYS A 202 17.76 -3.56 25.58
C LYS A 202 16.70 -2.90 26.47
N GLU A 203 15.74 -2.19 25.89
CA GLU A 203 14.71 -1.43 26.63
C GLU A 203 13.51 -2.28 27.06
N HIS A 204 13.28 -3.43 26.42
CA HIS A 204 12.08 -4.25 26.63
C HIS A 204 12.36 -5.47 27.48
N ASP A 205 11.40 -5.81 28.35
CA ASP A 205 11.44 -7.03 29.15
C ASP A 205 11.33 -8.29 28.29
N GLY A 206 11.66 -9.45 28.86
CA GLY A 206 11.54 -10.75 28.18
C GLY A 206 12.52 -10.98 27.03
N VAL A 207 13.50 -10.08 26.87
CA VAL A 207 14.62 -10.19 25.94
C VAL A 207 15.90 -10.47 26.73
N TRP A 208 16.53 -11.60 26.45
CA TRP A 208 17.83 -12.00 26.98
C TRP A 208 18.89 -11.74 25.92
N ILE A 209 20.00 -11.12 26.29
CA ILE A 209 21.07 -10.76 25.36
C ILE A 209 22.34 -11.45 25.82
N VAL A 210 22.82 -12.42 25.05
CA VAL A 210 24.02 -13.20 25.36
C VAL A 210 25.14 -12.75 24.44
N ASP A 211 26.22 -12.23 25.01
CA ASP A 211 27.49 -12.02 24.31
C ASP A 211 28.20 -13.36 24.16
N THR A 212 28.34 -13.86 22.93
CA THR A 212 28.95 -15.18 22.69
C THR A 212 30.48 -15.12 22.56
N ASP A 213 31.06 -13.92 22.52
CA ASP A 213 32.51 -13.74 22.52
C ASP A 213 33.05 -13.65 23.97
N GLU A 214 32.25 -13.11 24.90
CA GLU A 214 32.58 -12.99 26.34
C GLU A 214 31.84 -14.00 27.23
N TRP A 215 30.82 -14.68 26.71
CA TRP A 215 29.90 -15.57 27.45
C TRP A 215 29.29 -14.89 28.69
N THR A 216 28.66 -13.74 28.44
CA THR A 216 27.91 -12.98 29.45
C THR A 216 26.48 -12.76 28.99
N ALA A 217 25.55 -12.60 29.93
CA ALA A 217 24.14 -12.39 29.63
C ALA A 217 23.58 -11.12 30.30
N GLU A 218 22.72 -10.41 29.59
CA GLU A 218 21.92 -9.30 30.10
C GLU A 218 20.42 -9.60 29.89
N PRO A 219 19.62 -9.73 30.97
CA PRO A 219 20.04 -9.77 32.38
C PRO A 219 20.86 -11.03 32.71
N GLU A 220 21.57 -11.01 33.84
CA GLU A 220 22.24 -12.21 34.36
C GLU A 220 21.18 -13.22 34.84
N PRO A 221 21.30 -14.53 34.51
CA PRO A 221 20.40 -15.56 34.99
C PRO A 221 20.35 -15.60 36.52
N SER A 222 19.18 -15.87 37.08
CA SER A 222 19.00 -15.93 38.52
C SER A 222 19.33 -17.33 39.06
N GLU A 223 20.19 -17.42 40.09
CA GLU A 223 20.48 -18.69 40.78
C GLU A 223 19.24 -19.29 41.49
N ASP A 224 18.21 -18.47 41.75
CA ASP A 224 17.00 -18.84 42.51
C ASP A 224 15.75 -19.04 41.61
N VAL A 225 15.92 -19.28 40.31
CA VAL A 225 14.77 -19.50 39.38
C VAL A 225 14.06 -20.80 39.70
N ASP A 226 12.74 -20.75 39.82
CA ASP A 226 11.91 -21.95 39.94
C ASP A 226 11.70 -22.57 38.54
N LEU A 227 12.42 -23.64 38.25
CA LEU A 227 12.32 -24.40 37.00
C LEU A 227 11.16 -25.43 37.02
N GLU A 228 10.47 -25.61 38.16
CA GLU A 228 9.22 -26.37 38.23
C GLU A 228 7.99 -25.46 38.01
N VAL A 229 7.75 -25.07 36.76
CA VAL A 229 6.69 -24.10 36.43
C VAL A 229 5.32 -24.74 36.25
N GLU A 230 4.28 -24.08 36.78
CA GLU A 230 2.90 -24.38 36.38
C GLU A 230 2.67 -23.92 34.94
N VAL A 231 2.38 -24.87 34.05
CA VAL A 231 2.22 -24.57 32.62
C VAL A 231 0.86 -23.93 32.41
N LYS A 232 0.86 -22.63 32.09
CA LYS A 232 -0.38 -21.91 31.81
C LYS A 232 -0.97 -22.38 30.48
N ARG A 233 -2.15 -23.01 30.56
CA ARG A 233 -2.88 -23.48 29.39
C ARG A 233 -3.82 -22.42 28.87
N ARG A 234 -4.12 -22.49 27.58
CA ARG A 234 -5.30 -21.78 27.05
C ARG A 234 -6.53 -22.56 27.46
N GLU A 235 -7.36 -21.96 28.28
CA GLU A 235 -8.72 -22.46 28.51
C GLU A 235 -9.57 -22.03 27.32
N ARG A 236 -10.35 -22.95 26.75
CA ARG A 236 -11.42 -22.55 25.82
C ARG A 236 -12.47 -21.78 26.63
N PRO A 237 -13.18 -20.83 26.01
CA PRO A 237 -14.28 -20.16 26.70
C PRO A 237 -15.29 -21.19 27.22
N ASP A 238 -15.47 -21.23 28.54
CA ASP A 238 -16.49 -22.05 29.21
C ASP A 238 -17.82 -21.28 29.22
N LEU A 239 -18.33 -21.02 28.02
CA LEU A 239 -19.59 -20.31 27.79
C LEU A 239 -20.56 -21.19 27.02
N ASP A 240 -21.80 -21.19 27.50
CA ASP A 240 -22.93 -21.75 26.75
C ASP A 240 -23.37 -20.77 25.66
N PRO A 241 -23.69 -21.23 24.44
CA PRO A 241 -24.31 -20.41 23.42
C PRO A 241 -25.61 -19.76 23.93
N PRO A 242 -26.03 -18.62 23.36
CA PRO A 242 -27.34 -18.03 23.64
C PRO A 242 -28.48 -19.05 23.42
N ASP A 243 -29.53 -19.00 24.25
CA ASP A 243 -30.70 -19.89 24.11
C ASP A 243 -31.40 -19.74 22.74
N ASP A 244 -31.24 -18.57 22.12
CA ASP A 244 -31.77 -18.17 20.81
C ASP A 244 -30.70 -18.14 19.72
N ALA A 245 -29.58 -18.86 19.90
CA ALA A 245 -28.50 -18.93 18.91
C ALA A 245 -28.99 -19.40 17.54
N VAL A 246 -28.58 -18.67 16.50
CA VAL A 246 -28.87 -19.00 15.09
C VAL A 246 -27.90 -20.06 14.57
N LEU A 247 -26.64 -20.02 15.02
CA LEU A 247 -25.61 -20.96 14.60
C LEU A 247 -25.59 -22.20 15.51
N PRO A 248 -25.17 -23.37 14.98
CA PRO A 248 -25.08 -24.59 15.77
C PRO A 248 -24.07 -24.47 16.92
N GLU A 249 -24.36 -25.12 18.05
CA GLU A 249 -23.50 -25.13 19.24
C GLU A 249 -22.09 -25.67 18.93
N GLU A 250 -21.98 -26.59 17.97
CA GLU A 250 -20.72 -27.14 17.48
C GLU A 250 -19.75 -26.03 17.03
N LEU A 251 -20.26 -25.00 16.34
CA LEU A 251 -19.44 -23.89 15.84
C LEU A 251 -18.95 -22.99 16.97
N TYR A 252 -19.77 -22.75 17.99
CA TYR A 252 -19.36 -22.03 19.19
C TYR A 252 -18.21 -22.74 19.92
N ARG A 253 -18.24 -24.07 19.98
CA ARG A 253 -17.18 -24.89 20.60
C ARG A 253 -15.87 -24.90 19.80
N MET A 254 -15.90 -24.49 18.53
CA MET A 254 -14.70 -24.28 17.71
C MET A 254 -13.96 -22.99 18.07
N CYS A 255 -14.62 -22.02 18.71
CA CYS A 255 -14.00 -20.75 19.10
C CYS A 255 -12.81 -20.98 20.05
N ALA A 256 -11.68 -20.41 19.66
CA ALA A 256 -10.44 -20.47 20.40
C ALA A 256 -10.40 -19.54 21.60
N THR A 257 -11.13 -18.42 21.52
CA THR A 257 -11.12 -17.31 22.49
C THR A 257 -12.54 -16.84 22.78
N GLU A 258 -12.71 -16.18 23.92
CA GLU A 258 -13.97 -15.52 24.29
C GLU A 258 -14.36 -14.46 23.27
N ASP A 259 -13.36 -13.75 22.73
CA ASP A 259 -13.57 -12.76 21.69
C ASP A 259 -14.12 -13.37 20.39
N GLN A 260 -13.65 -14.55 19.98
CA GLN A 260 -14.23 -15.26 18.82
C GLN A 260 -15.66 -15.69 19.11
N PHE A 261 -15.92 -16.21 20.31
CA PHE A 261 -17.27 -16.60 20.74
C PHE A 261 -18.24 -15.42 20.64
N ARG A 262 -17.88 -14.26 21.21
CA ARG A 262 -18.70 -13.05 21.12
C ARG A 262 -18.81 -12.49 19.71
N ALA A 263 -17.77 -12.65 18.89
CA ALA A 263 -17.81 -12.21 17.50
C ALA A 263 -18.75 -13.06 16.64
N LEU A 264 -18.90 -14.37 16.92
CA LEU A 264 -19.96 -15.20 16.32
C LEU A 264 -21.35 -14.66 16.68
N ILE A 265 -21.59 -14.28 17.93
CA ILE A 265 -22.88 -13.67 18.34
C ILE A 265 -23.14 -12.38 17.54
N ARG A 266 -22.11 -11.55 17.32
CA ARG A 266 -22.26 -10.34 16.48
C ARG A 266 -22.51 -10.66 15.00
N PHE A 267 -22.02 -11.79 14.53
CA PHE A 267 -22.28 -12.30 13.20
C PHE A 267 -23.74 -12.77 13.07
N GLU A 268 -24.30 -13.42 14.08
CA GLU A 268 -25.73 -13.77 14.13
C GLU A 268 -26.62 -12.53 14.05
N GLU A 269 -26.29 -11.47 14.81
CA GLU A 269 -27.03 -10.20 14.74
C GLU A 269 -27.08 -9.60 13.32
N LEU A 270 -26.05 -9.84 12.49
CA LEU A 270 -26.04 -9.48 11.07
C LEU A 270 -26.97 -10.39 10.26
N LEU A 271 -26.91 -11.71 10.47
CA LEU A 271 -27.73 -12.67 9.74
C LEU A 271 -29.22 -12.47 9.99
N GLU A 272 -29.62 -12.14 11.22
CA GLU A 272 -31.03 -11.87 11.59
C GLU A 272 -31.51 -10.45 11.23
N SER A 273 -30.59 -9.58 10.84
CA SER A 273 -30.94 -8.20 10.53
C SER A 273 -31.80 -8.09 9.26
N ASN A 274 -32.70 -7.10 9.27
CA ASN A 274 -33.50 -6.75 8.09
C ASN A 274 -32.91 -5.48 7.44
N GLY A 275 -32.83 -5.49 6.11
CA GLY A 275 -32.25 -4.40 5.32
C GLY A 275 -30.73 -4.30 5.44
N LYS A 276 -30.16 -3.23 4.89
CA LYS A 276 -28.71 -3.03 4.79
C LYS A 276 -28.03 -3.01 6.15
N THR A 277 -27.17 -3.98 6.40
CA THR A 277 -26.43 -4.14 7.65
C THR A 277 -24.97 -4.47 7.36
N ALA A 278 -24.07 -3.81 8.07
CA ALA A 278 -22.63 -4.03 7.99
C ALA A 278 -22.09 -4.45 9.36
N LEU A 279 -21.40 -5.60 9.41
CA LEU A 279 -20.59 -6.00 10.55
C LEU A 279 -19.14 -5.61 10.31
N ILE A 280 -18.54 -4.91 11.26
CA ILE A 280 -17.13 -4.53 11.21
C ILE A 280 -16.40 -5.22 12.34
N LEU A 281 -15.59 -6.21 11.95
CA LEU A 281 -14.75 -6.98 12.82
C LEU A 281 -13.32 -6.45 12.75
N THR A 282 -12.82 -5.97 13.89
CA THR A 282 -11.50 -5.36 13.97
C THR A 282 -10.65 -6.09 15.01
N ALA A 283 -9.41 -6.42 14.68
CA ALA A 283 -8.50 -7.08 15.62
C ALA A 283 -7.06 -6.94 15.13
N ASP A 284 -6.09 -7.10 16.01
CA ASP A 284 -4.70 -7.23 15.58
C ASP A 284 -4.45 -8.59 14.93
N ARG A 285 -3.28 -8.79 14.31
CA ARG A 285 -2.94 -10.07 13.68
C ARG A 285 -2.88 -11.18 14.75
N GLY A 286 -3.22 -12.42 14.38
CA GLY A 286 -3.13 -13.57 15.29
C GLY A 286 -4.29 -13.69 16.29
N ARG A 287 -5.35 -12.91 16.13
CA ARG A 287 -6.59 -12.99 16.93
C ARG A 287 -7.66 -13.90 16.28
N GLY A 288 -7.36 -14.44 15.09
CA GLY A 288 -8.20 -15.45 14.40
C GLY A 288 -9.45 -14.94 13.71
N LYS A 289 -9.43 -13.73 13.15
CA LYS A 289 -10.56 -13.19 12.38
C LYS A 289 -10.90 -14.07 11.17
N SER A 290 -9.92 -14.38 10.31
CA SER A 290 -10.17 -15.19 9.12
C SER A 290 -10.71 -16.58 9.47
N ALA A 291 -10.17 -17.20 10.52
CA ALA A 291 -10.67 -18.47 11.06
C ALA A 291 -12.14 -18.35 11.53
N LEU A 292 -12.45 -17.32 12.31
CA LEU A 292 -13.80 -17.01 12.74
C LEU A 292 -14.75 -16.78 11.56
N LEU A 293 -14.32 -16.04 10.53
CA LEU A 293 -15.14 -15.82 9.33
C LEU A 293 -15.45 -17.13 8.61
N GLY A 294 -14.47 -18.04 8.52
CA GLY A 294 -14.68 -19.37 7.95
C GLY A 294 -15.75 -20.16 8.71
N ILE A 295 -15.65 -20.18 10.04
CA ILE A 295 -16.65 -20.80 10.93
C ILE A 295 -18.03 -20.15 10.75
N ALA A 296 -18.09 -18.82 10.75
CA ALA A 296 -19.33 -18.07 10.67
C ALA A 296 -20.04 -18.25 9.31
N VAL A 297 -19.28 -18.27 8.21
CA VAL A 297 -19.80 -18.51 6.85
C VAL A 297 -20.38 -19.92 6.74
N ALA A 298 -19.70 -20.94 7.29
CA ALA A 298 -20.23 -22.30 7.31
C ALA A 298 -21.59 -22.36 8.03
N GLY A 299 -21.67 -21.72 9.21
CA GLY A 299 -22.90 -21.65 9.98
C GLY A 299 -24.02 -20.91 9.24
N ALA A 300 -23.71 -19.75 8.64
CA ALA A 300 -24.67 -18.97 7.88
C ALA A 300 -25.32 -19.77 6.74
N GLY A 301 -24.52 -20.49 5.95
CA GLY A 301 -25.04 -21.29 4.83
C GLY A 301 -25.86 -22.50 5.27
N VAL A 302 -25.53 -23.12 6.41
CA VAL A 302 -26.22 -24.34 6.89
C VAL A 302 -27.50 -24.03 7.66
N THR A 303 -27.57 -22.93 8.41
CA THR A 303 -28.70 -22.64 9.31
C THR A 303 -29.63 -21.51 8.86
N THR A 304 -29.28 -20.78 7.79
CA THR A 304 -30.08 -19.65 7.31
C THR A 304 -30.41 -19.79 5.82
N ASP A 305 -31.18 -18.85 5.28
CA ASP A 305 -31.53 -18.83 3.86
C ASP A 305 -30.40 -18.26 2.96
N VAL A 306 -29.17 -18.09 3.49
CA VAL A 306 -28.01 -17.59 2.73
C VAL A 306 -27.54 -18.68 1.77
N TYR A 307 -27.74 -18.48 0.48
CA TYR A 307 -27.35 -19.42 -0.58
C TYR A 307 -26.01 -19.05 -1.22
N ASP A 308 -25.77 -17.77 -1.52
CA ASP A 308 -24.55 -17.33 -2.20
C ASP A 308 -23.69 -16.40 -1.31
N VAL A 309 -22.46 -16.85 -1.05
CA VAL A 309 -21.47 -16.10 -0.26
C VAL A 309 -20.29 -15.73 -1.15
N VAL A 310 -19.99 -14.43 -1.21
CA VAL A 310 -18.79 -13.93 -1.90
C VAL A 310 -17.76 -13.51 -0.86
N VAL A 311 -16.56 -14.08 -0.95
CA VAL A 311 -15.41 -13.72 -0.13
C VAL A 311 -14.44 -12.92 -0.98
N THR A 312 -13.95 -11.78 -0.47
CA THR A 312 -12.97 -10.97 -1.21
C THR A 312 -11.83 -10.49 -0.32
N ALA A 313 -10.64 -10.46 -0.92
CA ALA A 313 -9.40 -9.94 -0.37
C ALA A 313 -8.46 -9.59 -1.53
N SER A 314 -7.42 -8.80 -1.27
CA SER A 314 -6.47 -8.33 -2.30
C SER A 314 -5.76 -9.45 -3.06
N GLU A 315 -5.47 -10.59 -2.42
CA GLU A 315 -4.91 -11.80 -3.02
C GLU A 315 -5.65 -13.04 -2.45
N PRO A 316 -5.90 -14.12 -3.24
CA PRO A 316 -6.58 -15.33 -2.75
C PRO A 316 -5.85 -15.99 -1.57
N GLU A 317 -4.54 -15.87 -1.54
CA GLU A 317 -3.66 -16.38 -0.48
C GLU A 317 -4.02 -15.78 0.90
N ASN A 318 -4.62 -14.59 0.93
CA ASN A 318 -5.00 -13.92 2.18
C ASN A 318 -6.25 -14.53 2.83
N VAL A 319 -7.09 -15.24 2.06
CA VAL A 319 -8.31 -15.90 2.55
C VAL A 319 -8.13 -17.40 2.72
N ALA A 320 -6.90 -17.93 2.55
CA ALA A 320 -6.63 -19.36 2.69
C ALA A 320 -7.07 -19.91 4.05
N VAL A 321 -6.81 -19.17 5.15
CA VAL A 321 -7.23 -19.54 6.51
C VAL A 321 -8.75 -19.52 6.65
N LEU A 322 -9.44 -18.58 5.99
CA LEU A 322 -10.90 -18.52 6.01
C LEU A 322 -11.49 -19.79 5.37
N PHE A 323 -11.01 -20.16 4.19
CA PHE A 323 -11.44 -21.38 3.51
C PHE A 323 -11.06 -22.65 4.28
N GLU A 324 -9.89 -22.70 4.90
CA GLU A 324 -9.50 -23.82 5.77
C GLU A 324 -10.52 -24.05 6.91
N PHE A 325 -10.86 -22.99 7.64
CA PHE A 325 -11.81 -23.07 8.74
C PHE A 325 -13.26 -23.24 8.30
N LEU A 326 -13.63 -22.76 7.10
CA LEU A 326 -14.91 -23.10 6.46
C LEU A 326 -15.01 -24.62 6.25
N LEU A 327 -13.97 -25.25 5.69
CA LEU A 327 -13.97 -26.70 5.46
C LEU A 327 -13.92 -27.50 6.76
N GLU A 328 -13.23 -27.02 7.79
CA GLU A 328 -13.26 -27.64 9.12
C GLU A 328 -14.64 -27.57 9.76
N ALA A 329 -15.28 -26.41 9.71
CA ALA A 329 -16.63 -26.22 10.25
C ALA A 329 -17.66 -27.09 9.52
N LEU A 330 -17.58 -27.18 8.18
CA LEU A 330 -18.45 -28.07 7.40
C LEU A 330 -18.29 -29.55 7.78
N ARG A 331 -17.05 -30.00 8.03
CA ARG A 331 -16.80 -31.39 8.51
C ARG A 331 -17.38 -31.62 9.90
N GLU A 332 -17.24 -30.65 10.80
CA GLU A 332 -17.79 -30.74 12.16
C GLU A 332 -19.33 -30.82 12.13
N LEU A 333 -19.96 -30.08 11.22
CA LEU A 333 -21.40 -30.12 10.97
C LEU A 333 -21.86 -31.35 10.17
N GLY A 334 -20.93 -32.16 9.66
CA GLY A 334 -21.24 -33.35 8.85
C GLY A 334 -21.83 -33.04 7.46
N VAL A 335 -21.50 -31.87 6.90
CA VAL A 335 -21.96 -31.43 5.57
C VAL A 335 -20.95 -31.85 4.50
N GLU A 336 -21.45 -32.45 3.42
CA GLU A 336 -20.63 -32.79 2.24
C GLU A 336 -20.40 -31.55 1.37
N TYR A 337 -19.24 -31.47 0.73
CA TYR A 337 -18.86 -30.33 -0.09
C TYR A 337 -17.86 -30.70 -1.19
N ASP A 338 -17.88 -29.93 -2.26
CA ASP A 338 -16.91 -29.94 -3.35
C ASP A 338 -16.07 -28.66 -3.34
N VAL A 339 -14.83 -28.73 -3.82
CA VAL A 339 -13.85 -27.63 -3.74
C VAL A 339 -13.13 -27.44 -5.07
N GLU A 340 -13.11 -26.22 -5.58
CA GLU A 340 -12.24 -25.82 -6.69
C GLU A 340 -11.05 -24.98 -6.21
N ARG A 341 -9.91 -25.14 -6.91
CA ARG A 341 -8.67 -24.45 -6.60
C ARG A 341 -8.10 -23.75 -7.83
N ASP A 342 -7.44 -22.63 -7.62
CA ASP A 342 -6.68 -21.93 -8.66
C ASP A 342 -5.39 -22.67 -9.05
N ASP A 343 -4.67 -22.13 -10.05
CA ASP A 343 -3.39 -22.66 -10.53
C ASP A 343 -2.28 -22.70 -9.45
N LYS A 344 -2.44 -21.97 -8.34
CA LYS A 344 -1.51 -21.92 -7.21
C LYS A 344 -1.92 -22.86 -6.07
N GLY A 345 -3.07 -23.51 -6.17
CA GLY A 345 -3.61 -24.40 -5.15
C GLY A 345 -4.44 -23.71 -4.07
N ASN A 346 -4.72 -22.41 -4.19
CA ASN A 346 -5.64 -21.72 -3.28
C ASN A 346 -7.07 -22.16 -3.57
N ILE A 347 -7.86 -22.37 -2.52
CA ILE A 347 -9.30 -22.62 -2.67
C ILE A 347 -9.96 -21.32 -3.13
N VAL A 348 -10.74 -21.40 -4.21
CA VAL A 348 -11.47 -20.26 -4.77
C VAL A 348 -12.97 -20.49 -4.85
N TYR A 349 -13.42 -21.74 -4.70
CA TYR A 349 -14.84 -22.09 -4.74
C TYR A 349 -15.11 -23.28 -3.83
N VAL A 350 -16.20 -23.22 -3.06
CA VAL A 350 -16.73 -24.33 -2.26
C VAL A 350 -18.23 -24.43 -2.53
N GLU A 351 -18.71 -25.61 -2.90
CA GLU A 351 -20.11 -25.89 -3.15
C GLU A 351 -20.60 -26.98 -2.20
N THR A 352 -21.79 -26.76 -1.64
CA THR A 352 -22.52 -27.73 -0.82
C THR A 352 -23.92 -27.92 -1.42
N ASP A 353 -24.71 -28.86 -0.87
CA ASP A 353 -26.11 -29.02 -1.29
C ASP A 353 -26.97 -27.78 -0.99
N ASP A 354 -26.59 -26.98 0.02
CA ASP A 354 -27.41 -25.90 0.58
C ASP A 354 -26.94 -24.50 0.15
N PHE A 355 -25.65 -24.30 -0.09
CA PHE A 355 -25.06 -22.98 -0.39
C PHE A 355 -23.70 -23.09 -1.10
N VAL A 356 -23.24 -21.95 -1.64
CA VAL A 356 -21.95 -21.79 -2.34
C VAL A 356 -21.12 -20.67 -1.74
N VAL A 357 -19.79 -20.83 -1.77
CA VAL A 357 -18.83 -19.80 -1.34
C VAL A 357 -17.78 -19.60 -2.43
N GLU A 358 -17.70 -18.40 -2.98
CA GLU A 358 -16.76 -18.06 -4.07
C GLU A 358 -15.80 -16.94 -3.63
N TYR A 359 -14.52 -17.10 -3.96
CA TYR A 359 -13.54 -16.02 -3.86
C TYR A 359 -13.58 -15.16 -5.12
N GLU A 360 -13.77 -13.86 -4.93
CA GLU A 360 -13.65 -12.88 -6.00
C GLU A 360 -12.64 -11.79 -5.65
N ARG A 361 -11.99 -11.27 -6.68
CA ARG A 361 -11.10 -10.12 -6.51
C ARG A 361 -11.92 -8.87 -6.15
N PRO A 362 -11.34 -7.88 -5.44
CA PRO A 362 -12.13 -6.76 -4.92
C PRO A 362 -12.89 -5.96 -5.98
N SER A 363 -12.32 -5.78 -7.17
CA SER A 363 -12.98 -5.10 -8.29
C SER A 363 -14.23 -5.84 -8.75
N GLU A 364 -14.11 -7.15 -8.96
CA GLU A 364 -15.17 -8.03 -9.42
C GLU A 364 -16.23 -8.21 -8.34
N ALA A 365 -15.81 -8.46 -7.08
CA ALA A 365 -16.71 -8.55 -5.93
C ALA A 365 -17.56 -7.29 -5.73
N SER A 366 -17.04 -6.11 -6.09
CA SER A 366 -17.81 -4.86 -6.01
C SER A 366 -18.94 -4.72 -7.02
N GLU A 367 -18.99 -5.59 -8.04
CA GLU A 367 -20.04 -5.62 -9.07
C GLU A 367 -21.06 -6.76 -8.85
N ILE A 368 -20.87 -7.59 -7.82
CA ILE A 368 -21.72 -8.74 -7.51
C ILE A 368 -22.72 -8.39 -6.41
N GLU A 369 -23.97 -8.81 -6.61
CA GLU A 369 -25.02 -8.87 -5.59
C GLU A 369 -25.08 -10.33 -5.10
N CYS A 370 -24.96 -10.53 -3.78
CA CYS A 370 -25.06 -11.83 -3.13
C CYS A 370 -25.76 -11.73 -1.76
N ASP A 371 -26.18 -12.86 -1.21
CA ASP A 371 -26.83 -12.96 0.10
C ASP A 371 -25.90 -12.54 1.26
N LEU A 372 -24.59 -12.81 1.13
CA LEU A 372 -23.58 -12.43 2.13
C LEU A 372 -22.22 -12.12 1.49
N MET A 373 -21.76 -10.89 1.68
CA MET A 373 -20.43 -10.46 1.24
C MET A 373 -19.45 -10.42 2.42
N VAL A 374 -18.31 -11.10 2.30
CA VAL A 374 -17.24 -11.12 3.31
C VAL A 374 -15.97 -10.52 2.75
N VAL A 375 -15.57 -9.38 3.30
CA VAL A 375 -14.36 -8.66 2.92
C VAL A 375 -13.30 -8.87 3.99
N ASP A 376 -12.34 -9.76 3.75
CA ASP A 376 -11.21 -9.98 4.67
C ASP A 376 -10.02 -9.07 4.32
N GLU A 377 -9.30 -8.63 5.35
CA GLU A 377 -8.28 -7.58 5.26
C GLU A 377 -8.75 -6.34 4.47
N ALA A 378 -9.95 -5.84 4.80
CA ALA A 378 -10.63 -4.72 4.13
C ALA A 378 -9.78 -3.45 4.03
N ALA A 379 -8.85 -3.25 4.97
CA ALA A 379 -7.93 -2.11 4.96
C ALA A 379 -6.91 -2.13 3.81
N SER A 380 -6.76 -3.27 3.14
CA SER A 380 -5.94 -3.42 1.94
C SER A 380 -6.68 -3.11 0.62
N ILE A 381 -8.01 -2.95 0.68
CA ILE A 381 -8.91 -2.67 -0.46
C ILE A 381 -9.22 -1.16 -0.51
N HIS A 382 -9.65 -0.62 -1.64
CA HIS A 382 -9.92 0.82 -1.85
C HIS A 382 -11.36 1.27 -1.50
N VAL A 383 -11.57 2.52 -1.03
CA VAL A 383 -12.79 2.92 -0.27
C VAL A 383 -13.96 2.91 -1.22
N PRO A 384 -13.86 3.52 -2.40
CA PRO A 384 -14.86 3.37 -3.45
C PRO A 384 -15.27 1.92 -3.75
N ILE A 385 -14.34 0.96 -3.66
CA ILE A 385 -14.67 -0.47 -3.85
C ILE A 385 -15.48 -0.98 -2.66
N LEU A 386 -15.05 -0.69 -1.42
CA LEU A 386 -15.82 -1.03 -0.21
C LEU A 386 -17.20 -0.33 -0.17
N GLU A 387 -17.29 0.92 -0.61
CA GLU A 387 -18.54 1.68 -0.69
C GLU A 387 -19.48 1.06 -1.72
N ARG A 388 -18.98 0.69 -2.92
CA ARG A 388 -19.75 -0.06 -3.92
C ARG A 388 -20.21 -1.42 -3.42
N ILE A 389 -19.35 -2.15 -2.73
CA ILE A 389 -19.71 -3.43 -2.09
C ILE A 389 -20.91 -3.23 -1.15
N LEU A 390 -20.87 -2.21 -0.28
CA LEU A 390 -21.96 -1.88 0.64
C LEU A 390 -23.22 -1.35 -0.09
N ASP A 391 -23.05 -0.72 -1.24
CA ASP A 391 -24.15 -0.22 -2.07
C ASP A 391 -24.89 -1.34 -2.83
N ASN A 392 -24.19 -2.40 -3.22
CA ASN A 392 -24.78 -3.51 -3.96
C ASN A 392 -25.32 -4.63 -3.05
N ASN A 393 -24.81 -4.76 -1.82
CA ASN A 393 -25.13 -5.89 -0.95
C ASN A 393 -25.85 -5.45 0.34
N ASP A 394 -26.84 -6.23 0.76
CA ASP A 394 -27.61 -5.96 1.98
C ASP A 394 -26.91 -6.45 3.26
N LYS A 395 -26.12 -7.52 3.20
CA LYS A 395 -25.36 -8.04 4.34
C LYS A 395 -23.88 -8.09 4.01
N VAL A 396 -23.08 -7.29 4.72
CA VAL A 396 -21.63 -7.20 4.47
C VAL A 396 -20.83 -7.33 5.76
N VAL A 397 -19.76 -8.13 5.72
CA VAL A 397 -18.79 -8.26 6.81
C VAL A 397 -17.47 -7.66 6.36
N TYR A 398 -16.94 -6.70 7.13
CA TYR A 398 -15.60 -6.16 6.94
C TYR A 398 -14.69 -6.62 8.08
N SER A 399 -13.73 -7.50 7.78
CA SER A 399 -12.63 -7.84 8.69
C SER A 399 -11.41 -6.99 8.36
N SER A 400 -10.85 -6.33 9.36
CA SER A 400 -9.69 -5.44 9.19
C SER A 400 -8.69 -5.63 10.32
N THR A 401 -7.39 -5.61 10.01
CA THR A 401 -6.36 -5.41 11.03
C THR A 401 -6.39 -4.00 11.57
N ILE A 402 -6.35 -3.84 12.91
CA ILE A 402 -6.17 -2.52 13.53
C ILE A 402 -4.68 -2.26 13.61
N HIS A 403 -3.91 -3.10 14.30
CA HIS A 403 -2.45 -3.00 14.41
C HIS A 403 -1.74 -4.23 13.83
N GLY A 404 -0.64 -4.00 13.09
CA GLY A 404 0.15 -5.07 12.42
C GLY A 404 1.10 -4.54 11.34
N TYR A 405 2.06 -5.37 10.90
CA TYR A 405 3.11 -4.97 9.94
C TYR A 405 2.59 -4.58 8.55
N GLU A 406 1.42 -5.06 8.13
CA GLU A 406 0.92 -4.67 6.81
C GLU A 406 0.47 -3.23 6.76
N GLY A 407 0.20 -2.59 7.93
CA GLY A 407 -0.12 -1.17 8.13
C GLY A 407 -1.02 -0.55 7.06
N ALA A 408 -1.71 -1.41 6.32
CA ALA A 408 -2.43 -1.09 5.12
C ALA A 408 -3.71 -0.51 5.66
N GLY A 409 -3.84 0.80 5.56
CA GLY A 409 -5.14 1.43 5.60
C GLY A 409 -5.83 1.55 6.95
N ARG A 410 -5.15 1.69 8.10
CA ARG A 410 -5.88 2.11 9.33
C ARG A 410 -6.66 3.40 9.11
N GLY A 411 -6.01 4.44 8.58
CA GLY A 411 -6.66 5.71 8.28
C GLY A 411 -7.80 5.59 7.27
N PHE A 412 -7.68 4.58 6.43
CA PHE A 412 -8.62 4.24 5.38
C PHE A 412 -9.85 3.50 5.94
N SER A 413 -9.65 2.46 6.76
CA SER A 413 -10.70 1.81 7.54
C SER A 413 -11.37 2.83 8.43
N VAL A 414 -10.65 3.75 9.08
CA VAL A 414 -11.26 4.82 9.91
C VAL A 414 -12.16 5.74 9.09
N ARG A 415 -11.78 6.16 7.87
CA ARG A 415 -12.67 6.97 7.02
C ARG A 415 -13.86 6.17 6.50
N PHE A 416 -13.62 4.94 6.02
CA PHE A 416 -14.70 4.06 5.60
C PHE A 416 -15.68 3.85 6.77
N LEU A 417 -15.18 3.50 7.95
CA LEU A 417 -15.92 3.39 9.21
C LEU A 417 -16.69 4.67 9.53
N GLN A 418 -16.05 5.84 9.42
CA GLN A 418 -16.73 7.12 9.64
C GLN A 418 -17.80 7.41 8.59
N ASN A 419 -17.61 6.99 7.33
CA ASN A 419 -18.60 7.12 6.26
C ASN A 419 -19.78 6.19 6.53
N VAL A 420 -19.54 4.92 6.85
CA VAL A 420 -20.57 3.94 7.23
C VAL A 420 -21.34 4.43 8.47
N ARG A 421 -20.67 4.95 9.50
CA ARG A 421 -21.31 5.54 10.69
C ARG A 421 -22.21 6.75 10.38
N LYS A 422 -21.98 7.44 9.26
CA LYS A 422 -22.81 8.58 8.81
C LYS A 422 -24.00 8.14 7.95
N ARG A 423 -23.97 6.93 7.40
CA ARG A 423 -25.09 6.36 6.64
C ARG A 423 -26.23 6.02 7.59
N ARG A 424 -27.42 6.55 7.28
CA ARG A 424 -28.63 6.30 8.08
C ARG A 424 -29.42 5.10 7.57
N ASP A 425 -29.13 4.70 6.35
CA ASP A 425 -29.69 3.57 5.63
C ASP A 425 -29.00 2.24 5.96
N VAL A 426 -27.88 2.26 6.70
CA VAL A 426 -27.10 1.08 7.08
C VAL A 426 -27.13 0.89 8.59
N ARG A 427 -27.52 -0.30 9.06
CA ARG A 427 -27.32 -0.72 10.45
C ARG A 427 -25.86 -1.16 10.62
N LEU A 428 -25.14 -0.52 11.53
CA LEU A 428 -23.74 -0.84 11.79
C LEU A 428 -23.59 -1.65 13.08
N ILE A 429 -22.87 -2.76 13.00
CA ILE A 429 -22.46 -3.60 14.12
C ILE A 429 -20.92 -3.56 14.17
N GLU A 430 -20.34 -3.18 15.31
CA GLU A 430 -18.89 -3.10 15.46
C GLU A 430 -18.41 -4.03 16.58
N PHE A 431 -17.39 -4.82 16.30
CA PHE A 431 -16.76 -5.68 17.30
C PHE A 431 -15.23 -5.62 17.19
N LYS A 432 -14.56 -5.47 18.33
CA LYS A 432 -13.11 -5.47 18.43
C LYS A 432 -12.65 -6.67 19.24
N MET A 433 -11.78 -7.49 18.65
CA MET A 433 -11.12 -8.60 19.34
C MET A 433 -9.73 -8.12 19.82
N HIS A 434 -9.39 -8.51 21.04
CA HIS A 434 -8.16 -8.16 21.73
C HIS A 434 -7.32 -9.41 22.03
N GLU A 435 -7.97 -10.52 22.39
CA GLU A 435 -7.32 -11.73 22.90
C GLU A 435 -6.51 -12.45 21.80
N PRO A 436 -5.17 -12.51 21.90
CA PRO A 436 -4.36 -13.23 20.93
C PRO A 436 -4.58 -14.75 21.05
N ILE A 437 -4.57 -15.45 19.90
CA ILE A 437 -4.74 -16.91 19.88
C ILE A 437 -3.44 -17.62 20.23
N ARG A 438 -2.31 -17.12 19.72
CA ARG A 438 -1.01 -17.82 19.77
C ARG A 438 -0.33 -17.70 21.13
N TYR A 439 -0.41 -16.53 21.75
CA TYR A 439 0.17 -16.18 23.04
C TYR A 439 -0.88 -15.46 23.89
N ASP A 440 -0.62 -15.29 25.18
CA ASP A 440 -1.53 -14.58 26.09
C ASP A 440 -1.34 -13.04 26.02
N SER A 441 -2.26 -12.30 26.64
CA SER A 441 -2.20 -10.84 26.71
C SER A 441 -0.98 -10.35 27.50
N ASP A 442 -0.49 -9.15 27.21
CA ASP A 442 0.70 -8.54 27.84
C ASP A 442 2.05 -9.18 27.49
N ASP A 443 2.09 -10.04 26.47
CA ASP A 443 3.30 -10.64 25.93
C ASP A 443 4.38 -9.56 25.65
N PRO A 444 5.53 -9.60 26.35
CA PRO A 444 6.58 -8.59 26.18
C PRO A 444 7.15 -8.56 24.76
N ILE A 445 7.16 -9.69 24.04
CA ILE A 445 7.69 -9.74 22.68
C ILE A 445 6.74 -9.08 21.68
N GLU A 446 5.43 -9.11 21.94
CA GLU A 446 4.47 -8.31 21.17
C GLU A 446 4.72 -6.81 21.39
N ARG A 447 4.86 -6.39 22.66
CA ARG A 447 5.15 -5.00 23.02
C ARG A 447 6.45 -4.51 22.38
N TRP A 448 7.51 -5.31 22.45
CA TRP A 448 8.78 -5.03 21.79
C TRP A 448 8.61 -4.87 20.28
N LEU A 449 7.90 -5.79 19.62
CA LEU A 449 7.75 -5.77 18.16
C LEU A 449 7.01 -4.49 17.71
N PHE A 450 5.92 -4.17 18.40
CA PHE A 450 5.08 -3.03 18.07
C PHE A 450 5.83 -1.71 18.28
N ASP A 451 6.53 -1.55 19.41
CA ASP A 451 7.30 -0.36 19.70
C ASP A 451 8.50 -0.22 18.74
N THR A 452 9.26 -1.30 18.54
CA THR A 452 10.47 -1.29 17.70
C THR A 452 10.15 -0.84 16.27
N LEU A 453 9.08 -1.39 15.69
CA LEU A 453 8.65 -1.13 14.32
C LEU A 453 7.63 0.03 14.20
N LEU A 454 7.32 0.72 15.31
CA LEU A 454 6.35 1.83 15.38
C LEU A 454 4.97 1.44 14.86
N LEU A 455 4.56 0.18 15.07
CA LEU A 455 3.25 -0.30 14.65
C LEU A 455 2.17 0.37 15.48
N ASP A 456 2.39 0.62 16.76
CA ASP A 456 1.46 1.27 17.67
C ASP A 456 1.58 2.80 17.70
N ALA A 457 2.31 3.41 16.77
CA ALA A 457 2.46 4.85 16.71
C ALA A 457 1.12 5.56 16.46
N GLU A 458 0.83 6.58 17.27
CA GLU A 458 -0.39 7.38 17.22
C GLU A 458 -0.05 8.86 17.02
N PRO A 459 -0.91 9.63 16.35
CA PRO A 459 -0.73 11.06 16.22
C PRO A 459 -0.92 11.74 17.59
N ALA A 460 -0.46 12.99 17.70
CA ALA A 460 -0.56 13.73 18.95
C ALA A 460 -2.01 13.94 19.42
N ASP A 461 -2.32 13.68 20.69
CA ASP A 461 -3.52 14.23 21.30
C ASP A 461 -3.49 15.76 21.28
N LEU A 462 -4.52 16.37 20.71
CA LEU A 462 -4.64 17.82 20.54
C LEU A 462 -5.56 18.41 21.62
N ASP A 463 -5.06 19.36 22.39
CA ASP A 463 -5.84 20.09 23.37
C ASP A 463 -6.49 21.36 22.78
N LYS A 464 -7.13 22.17 23.63
CA LYS A 464 -7.80 23.41 23.18
C LYS A 464 -6.82 24.48 22.68
N GLU A 465 -5.63 24.56 23.25
CA GLU A 465 -4.60 25.51 22.84
C GLU A 465 -4.01 25.11 21.49
N ASP A 466 -3.79 23.82 21.26
CA ASP A 466 -3.36 23.27 19.96
C ASP A 466 -4.36 23.60 18.86
N LEU A 467 -5.65 23.39 19.11
CA LEU A 467 -6.73 23.71 18.17
C LEU A 467 -6.81 25.20 17.87
N GLU A 468 -6.51 26.07 18.84
CA GLU A 468 -6.45 27.52 18.61
C GLU A 468 -5.23 27.90 17.76
N CYS A 469 -4.06 27.30 18.02
CA CYS A 469 -2.88 27.48 17.18
C CYS A 469 -3.17 27.10 15.72
N VAL A 470 -3.89 26.00 15.49
CA VAL A 470 -4.28 25.54 14.15
C VAL A 470 -5.23 26.54 13.47
N LYS A 471 -6.26 27.02 14.17
CA LYS A 471 -7.20 28.02 13.63
C LYS A 471 -6.52 29.31 13.23
N GLU A 472 -5.58 29.78 14.06
CA GLU A 472 -4.81 31.01 13.82
C GLU A 472 -3.61 30.79 12.88
N MET A 473 -3.38 29.56 12.41
CA MET A 473 -2.21 29.16 11.62
C MET A 473 -0.87 29.52 12.29
N ARG A 474 -0.83 29.46 13.64
CA ARG A 474 0.37 29.59 14.48
C ARG A 474 1.14 28.29 14.49
N VAL A 475 1.81 28.03 13.37
CA VAL A 475 2.55 26.79 13.11
C VAL A 475 3.93 27.05 12.54
N GLU A 476 4.90 26.23 12.95
CA GLU A 476 6.29 26.27 12.49
C GLU A 476 6.59 25.06 11.59
N PHE A 477 7.30 25.30 10.48
CA PHE A 477 7.70 24.25 9.56
C PHE A 477 9.19 23.99 9.71
N GLU A 478 9.55 22.78 10.10
CA GLU A 478 10.93 22.40 10.41
C GLU A 478 11.36 21.13 9.71
N LYS A 479 12.69 20.96 9.62
CA LYS A 479 13.33 19.71 9.21
C LYS A 479 13.87 19.04 10.48
N PRO A 480 13.24 17.97 10.98
CA PRO A 480 13.68 17.29 12.19
C PRO A 480 15.06 16.63 12.02
N ASP A 481 15.78 16.48 13.12
CA ASP A 481 16.98 15.66 13.15
C ASP A 481 16.58 14.19 13.34
N LEU A 482 16.65 13.42 12.26
CA LEU A 482 16.33 11.99 12.31
C LEU A 482 17.27 11.22 13.26
N ARG A 483 18.42 11.78 13.65
CA ARG A 483 19.34 11.12 14.57
C ARG A 483 18.76 11.20 15.97
N TYR A 484 18.31 12.39 16.36
CA TYR A 484 17.56 12.61 17.58
C TYR A 484 16.32 11.71 17.64
N TRP A 485 15.50 11.70 16.58
CA TRP A 485 14.28 10.86 16.54
C TRP A 485 14.53 9.36 16.71
N PHE A 486 15.54 8.79 16.05
CA PHE A 486 15.75 7.34 16.02
C PHE A 486 16.74 6.83 17.09
N GLU A 487 17.72 7.64 17.49
CA GLU A 487 18.80 7.21 18.39
C GLU A 487 18.62 7.71 19.82
N ASP A 488 17.91 8.82 20.03
CA ASP A 488 17.68 9.41 21.36
C ASP A 488 16.30 9.02 21.90
N PRO A 489 16.17 8.52 23.15
CA PRO A 489 14.88 8.28 23.78
C PRO A 489 14.00 9.54 23.87
N GLU A 490 14.58 10.73 24.02
CA GLU A 490 13.81 11.99 24.10
C GLU A 490 13.15 12.35 22.76
N GLY A 491 13.70 11.86 21.63
CA GLY A 491 13.14 12.06 20.29
C GLY A 491 12.03 11.08 19.90
N GLU A 492 11.79 10.05 20.71
CA GLU A 492 10.84 8.97 20.43
C GLU A 492 9.41 9.48 20.27
N GLU A 493 8.96 10.36 21.16
CA GLU A 493 7.60 10.88 21.15
C GLU A 493 7.28 11.65 19.86
N GLU A 494 8.22 12.48 19.38
CA GLU A 494 8.04 13.18 18.11
C GLU A 494 8.04 12.23 16.91
N LEU A 495 8.91 11.21 16.93
CA LEU A 495 8.93 10.18 15.90
C LEU A 495 7.59 9.43 15.86
N ARG A 496 7.05 9.06 17.02
CA ARG A 496 5.74 8.39 17.15
C ARG A 496 4.62 9.27 16.64
N GLN A 497 4.57 10.57 16.99
CA GLN A 497 3.57 11.49 16.44
C GLN A 497 3.66 11.60 14.91
N PHE A 498 4.88 11.70 14.37
CA PHE A 498 5.11 11.83 12.93
C PHE A 498 4.66 10.58 12.16
N ILE A 499 5.06 9.40 12.62
CA ILE A 499 4.66 8.11 12.02
C ILE A 499 3.18 7.85 12.26
N GLY A 500 2.66 8.18 13.44
CA GLY A 500 1.25 8.05 13.82
C GLY A 500 0.31 8.82 12.89
N ILE A 501 0.71 9.98 12.39
CA ILE A 501 -0.03 10.70 11.35
C ILE A 501 -0.12 9.89 10.05
N TYR A 502 0.95 9.20 9.64
CA TYR A 502 0.90 8.34 8.45
C TYR A 502 0.12 7.06 8.68
N VAL A 503 0.24 6.47 9.86
CA VAL A 503 -0.54 5.31 10.30
C VAL A 503 -2.03 5.63 10.22
N MET A 504 -2.44 6.81 10.69
CA MET A 504 -3.83 7.29 10.62
C MET A 504 -4.22 7.92 9.28
N ALA A 505 -3.27 8.07 8.35
CA ALA A 505 -3.54 8.50 6.99
C ALA A 505 -3.79 7.29 6.08
N HIS A 506 -4.28 7.55 4.87
CA HIS A 506 -4.67 6.55 3.87
C HIS A 506 -3.48 5.87 3.17
N TYR A 507 -2.31 5.84 3.80
CA TYR A 507 -1.12 5.21 3.23
C TYR A 507 -1.07 3.73 3.58
N ARG A 508 -0.51 2.92 2.67
CA ARG A 508 -0.04 1.59 3.01
C ARG A 508 1.32 1.74 3.70
N ASN A 509 1.33 1.64 5.03
CA ASN A 509 2.55 1.74 5.80
C ASN A 509 3.14 0.35 6.00
N ARG A 510 4.44 0.20 5.72
CA ARG A 510 5.20 -1.01 6.01
C ARG A 510 6.32 -0.68 7.00
N PRO A 511 6.75 -1.62 7.88
CA PRO A 511 7.95 -1.43 8.71
C PRO A 511 9.17 -0.97 7.92
N SER A 512 9.34 -1.44 6.70
CA SER A 512 10.40 -1.02 5.79
C SER A 512 10.37 0.48 5.47
N ASP A 513 9.20 1.14 5.49
CA ASP A 513 9.09 2.59 5.30
C ASP A 513 9.77 3.38 6.43
N VAL A 514 9.71 2.84 7.65
CA VAL A 514 10.37 3.43 8.83
C VAL A 514 11.89 3.39 8.65
N MET A 515 12.42 2.26 8.17
CA MET A 515 13.85 2.13 7.88
C MET A 515 14.27 2.99 6.68
N VAL A 516 13.44 3.09 5.64
CA VAL A 516 13.67 4.01 4.51
C VAL A 516 13.75 5.46 5.01
N LEU A 517 12.83 5.88 5.89
CA LEU A 517 12.89 7.21 6.49
C LEU A 517 14.16 7.41 7.33
N ALA A 518 14.53 6.41 8.14
CA ALA A 518 15.69 6.48 9.03
C ALA A 518 17.01 6.63 8.27
N ASP A 519 17.19 5.81 7.22
CA ASP A 519 18.52 5.49 6.69
C ASP A 519 18.71 5.76 5.20
N ALA A 520 17.64 5.89 4.42
CA ALA A 520 17.80 6.20 2.99
C ALA A 520 18.39 7.61 2.83
N PRO A 521 19.56 7.75 2.18
CA PRO A 521 20.32 9.00 2.20
C PRO A 521 19.58 10.14 1.50
N HIS A 522 18.72 9.80 0.55
CA HIS A 522 17.95 10.75 -0.24
C HIS A 522 16.62 11.14 0.43
N HIS A 523 16.19 10.46 1.49
CA HIS A 523 14.95 10.78 2.21
C HIS A 523 15.17 11.82 3.31
N GLU A 524 14.17 12.67 3.52
CA GLU A 524 14.12 13.68 4.58
C GLU A 524 12.70 13.76 5.16
N ALA A 525 12.58 13.98 6.46
CA ALA A 525 11.32 14.39 7.10
C ALA A 525 11.22 15.91 7.18
N TYR A 526 10.00 16.42 7.06
CA TYR A 526 9.61 17.77 7.43
C TYR A 526 8.31 17.71 8.22
N ALA A 527 8.24 18.47 9.30
CA ALA A 527 7.07 18.51 10.17
C ALA A 527 6.53 19.93 10.24
N LEU A 528 5.20 20.05 10.27
CA LEU A 528 4.52 21.27 10.69
C LEU A 528 4.10 21.08 12.15
N LYS A 529 4.62 21.90 13.05
CA LYS A 529 4.34 21.86 14.49
C LYS A 529 3.50 23.06 14.91
N THR A 530 2.60 22.88 15.87
CA THR A 530 1.99 24.00 16.61
C THR A 530 3.06 24.73 17.43
N GLU A 531 2.80 25.96 17.86
CA GLU A 531 3.70 26.68 18.80
C GLU A 531 3.90 25.94 20.14
N THR A 532 2.97 25.05 20.51
CA THR A 532 3.05 24.14 21.66
C THR A 532 3.94 22.90 21.42
N GLY A 533 4.39 22.66 20.18
CA GLY A 533 5.30 21.58 19.81
C GLY A 533 4.67 20.30 19.25
N LYS A 534 3.34 20.23 19.13
CA LYS A 534 2.65 19.05 18.58
C LYS A 534 2.77 18.98 17.06
N ILE A 535 3.14 17.82 16.53
CA ILE A 535 3.21 17.61 15.08
C ILE A 535 1.78 17.49 14.53
N VAL A 536 1.42 18.36 13.58
CA VAL A 536 0.10 18.40 12.95
C VAL A 536 0.11 18.09 11.46
N THR A 537 1.27 18.12 10.81
CA THR A 537 1.44 17.65 9.42
C THR A 537 2.79 16.98 9.27
N ALA A 538 2.77 15.76 8.74
CA ALA A 538 3.95 14.96 8.43
C ALA A 538 4.22 14.98 6.92
N LEU A 539 5.45 15.26 6.54
CA LEU A 539 5.91 15.30 5.15
C LEU A 539 7.22 14.54 4.98
N GLN A 540 7.21 13.50 4.15
CA GLN A 540 8.39 12.74 3.76
C GLN A 540 8.73 13.10 2.32
N VAL A 541 9.96 13.55 2.09
CA VAL A 541 10.44 13.91 0.75
C VAL A 541 11.68 13.09 0.38
N ALA A 542 11.81 12.78 -0.90
CA ALA A 542 12.98 12.15 -1.48
C ALA A 542 13.67 13.12 -2.44
N ARG A 543 14.99 13.22 -2.35
CA ARG A 543 15.83 13.98 -3.28
C ARG A 543 16.03 13.13 -4.54
N GLU A 544 15.60 13.66 -5.68
CA GLU A 544 15.70 12.98 -6.97
C GLU A 544 16.46 13.84 -7.99
N GLY A 545 16.91 13.21 -9.07
CA GLY A 545 17.61 13.88 -10.16
C GLY A 545 19.12 13.97 -9.93
N THR A 546 19.77 14.97 -10.50
CA THR A 546 21.25 15.07 -10.58
C THR A 546 21.91 13.81 -11.19
N ILE A 547 21.21 13.17 -12.12
CA ILE A 547 21.60 11.88 -12.69
C ILE A 547 22.74 12.06 -13.72
N PRO A 548 23.81 11.25 -13.64
CA PRO A 548 24.89 11.28 -14.62
C PRO A 548 24.45 10.92 -16.05
N ARG A 549 25.09 11.53 -17.06
CA ARG A 549 24.73 11.35 -18.49
C ARG A 549 24.77 9.91 -18.97
N ASP A 550 25.70 9.10 -18.47
CA ASP A 550 25.79 7.69 -18.81
C ASP A 550 24.58 6.89 -18.29
N VAL A 551 24.08 7.24 -17.10
CA VAL A 551 22.85 6.66 -16.54
C VAL A 551 21.63 7.12 -17.34
N ILE A 552 21.54 8.41 -17.72
CA ILE A 552 20.45 8.92 -18.58
C ILE A 552 20.41 8.19 -19.93
N THR A 553 21.58 7.90 -20.50
CA THR A 553 21.67 7.12 -21.75
C THR A 553 21.13 5.70 -21.57
N LYS A 554 21.34 5.08 -20.39
CA LYS A 554 20.73 3.79 -20.03
C LYS A 554 19.23 3.93 -19.79
N MET A 555 18.77 5.02 -19.17
CA MET A 555 17.34 5.29 -18.93
C MET A 555 16.56 5.32 -20.23
N ARG A 556 17.10 5.96 -21.26
CA ARG A 556 16.50 5.96 -22.60
C ARG A 556 16.35 4.57 -23.23
N ARG A 557 17.08 3.58 -22.71
CA ARG A 557 17.01 2.16 -23.12
C ARG A 557 16.15 1.32 -22.17
N GLY A 558 15.41 1.94 -21.26
CA GLY A 558 14.49 1.29 -20.31
C GLY A 558 15.10 0.97 -18.94
N TYR A 559 16.35 1.34 -18.66
CA TYR A 559 16.90 1.19 -17.30
C TYR A 559 16.23 2.18 -16.34
N ARG A 560 15.55 1.69 -15.31
CA ARG A 560 14.90 2.54 -14.30
C ARG A 560 15.79 2.65 -13.06
N PRO A 561 16.49 3.78 -12.84
CA PRO A 561 17.31 3.97 -11.66
C PRO A 561 16.44 3.92 -10.39
N PRO A 562 16.79 3.09 -9.39
CA PRO A 562 16.06 3.04 -8.12
C PRO A 562 15.96 4.43 -7.48
N GLY A 563 14.83 4.73 -6.85
CA GLY A 563 14.62 6.00 -6.12
C GLY A 563 14.43 7.26 -6.97
N ASN A 564 14.52 7.19 -8.30
CA ASN A 564 14.38 8.35 -9.20
C ASN A 564 13.11 8.24 -10.06
N VAL A 565 11.95 8.32 -9.40
CA VAL A 565 10.65 8.03 -10.02
C VAL A 565 10.25 9.10 -11.02
N ILE A 566 10.31 10.38 -10.64
CA ILE A 566 9.88 11.49 -11.50
C ILE A 566 10.88 11.69 -12.66
N PRO A 567 12.21 11.67 -12.46
CA PRO A 567 13.17 11.68 -13.56
C PRO A 567 12.97 10.56 -14.58
N ASP A 568 12.73 9.32 -14.13
CA ASP A 568 12.45 8.20 -15.03
C ASP A 568 11.17 8.45 -15.83
N LEU A 569 10.09 8.83 -15.16
CA LEU A 569 8.82 9.17 -15.80
C LEU A 569 8.98 10.23 -16.89
N MET A 570 9.73 11.31 -16.62
CA MET A 570 9.98 12.37 -17.61
C MET A 570 10.78 11.90 -18.82
N VAL A 571 11.69 10.94 -18.64
CA VAL A 571 12.41 10.32 -19.78
C VAL A 571 11.50 9.37 -20.55
N GLN A 572 10.81 8.45 -19.87
CA GLN A 572 10.01 7.41 -20.52
C GLN A 572 8.78 7.96 -21.25
N HIS A 573 8.17 9.03 -20.73
CA HIS A 573 6.91 9.55 -21.26
C HIS A 573 7.06 10.82 -22.10
N HIS A 574 8.13 11.58 -21.92
CA HIS A 574 8.33 12.87 -22.60
C HIS A 574 9.67 13.00 -23.34
N ASP A 575 10.53 11.96 -23.36
CA ASP A 575 11.93 11.99 -23.87
C ASP A 575 12.70 13.24 -23.36
N ALA A 576 12.38 13.71 -22.15
CA ALA A 576 12.94 14.94 -21.57
C ALA A 576 14.32 14.68 -20.95
N LEU A 577 15.33 14.43 -21.78
CA LEU A 577 16.67 13.97 -21.36
C LEU A 577 17.47 14.95 -20.49
N ASP A 578 17.11 16.24 -20.51
CA ASP A 578 17.74 17.23 -19.64
C ASP A 578 17.13 17.27 -18.23
N PHE A 579 15.87 16.84 -18.07
CA PHE A 579 15.16 16.86 -16.78
C PHE A 579 15.84 16.02 -15.68
N PRO A 580 16.31 14.78 -15.94
CA PRO A 580 17.02 13.98 -14.93
C PRO A 580 18.28 14.63 -14.35
N ARG A 581 18.86 15.62 -15.03
CA ARG A 581 20.06 16.32 -14.57
C ARG A 581 19.74 17.39 -13.53
N MET A 582 18.50 17.86 -13.50
CA MET A 582 17.99 18.84 -12.55
C MET A 582 17.86 18.22 -11.16
N LYS A 583 17.84 19.07 -10.13
CA LYS A 583 17.73 18.68 -8.73
C LYS A 583 16.29 18.81 -8.26
N GLY A 584 15.65 17.70 -7.91
CA GLY A 584 14.25 17.65 -7.51
C GLY A 584 13.99 17.21 -6.09
N LEU A 585 12.79 17.55 -5.60
CA LEU A 585 12.19 16.96 -4.41
C LEU A 585 10.92 16.23 -4.80
N ARG A 586 10.89 14.90 -4.65
CA ARG A 586 9.65 14.14 -4.70
C ARG A 586 9.01 14.12 -3.32
N ILE A 587 7.76 14.54 -3.22
CA ILE A 587 6.94 14.29 -2.04
C ILE A 587 6.54 12.81 -2.08
N VAL A 588 7.05 12.04 -1.11
CA VAL A 588 6.77 10.61 -0.98
C VAL A 588 5.44 10.43 -0.24
N ARG A 589 5.26 11.16 0.86
CA ARG A 589 4.04 11.17 1.67
C ARG A 589 3.82 12.56 2.23
N ILE A 590 2.56 13.00 2.23
CA ILE A 590 2.06 14.14 2.98
C ILE A 590 0.77 13.74 3.68
N ALA A 591 0.66 14.02 4.97
CA ALA A 591 -0.56 13.81 5.73
C ALA A 591 -0.71 14.88 6.81
N THR A 592 -1.95 15.26 7.08
CA THR A 592 -2.32 16.15 8.18
C THR A 592 -3.02 15.31 9.24
N HIS A 593 -2.86 15.70 10.50
CA HIS A 593 -3.56 15.10 11.63
C HIS A 593 -5.08 14.95 11.34
N PRO A 594 -5.68 13.78 11.62
CA PRO A 594 -7.05 13.47 11.18
C PRO A 594 -8.12 14.43 11.70
N ASP A 595 -7.99 14.89 12.94
CA ASP A 595 -8.99 15.77 13.57
C ASP A 595 -8.99 17.22 13.06
N ILE A 596 -7.95 17.62 12.32
CA ILE A 596 -7.75 19.00 11.86
C ILE A 596 -7.45 19.08 10.35
N MET A 597 -7.92 18.09 9.59
CA MET A 597 -7.90 18.15 8.13
C MET A 597 -8.67 19.38 7.61
N ARG A 598 -8.38 19.80 6.37
CA ARG A 598 -9.07 20.90 5.67
C ARG A 598 -8.95 22.30 6.30
N HIS A 599 -8.00 22.51 7.20
CA HIS A 599 -7.64 23.83 7.75
C HIS A 599 -6.54 24.55 6.95
N GLY A 600 -6.09 23.99 5.83
CA GLY A 600 -5.02 24.57 4.98
C GLY A 600 -3.60 24.22 5.43
N LEU A 601 -3.42 23.35 6.42
CA LEU A 601 -2.12 22.91 6.94
C LEU A 601 -1.25 22.24 5.87
N GLY A 602 -1.82 21.31 5.08
CA GLY A 602 -1.10 20.70 3.95
C GLY A 602 -0.61 21.74 2.94
N SER A 603 -1.46 22.69 2.54
CA SER A 603 -1.06 23.79 1.65
C SER A 603 0.02 24.69 2.26
N ARG A 604 -0.06 24.94 3.58
CA ARG A 604 0.97 25.68 4.33
C ARG A 604 2.30 24.94 4.26
N ALA A 605 2.33 23.64 4.54
CA ALA A 605 3.53 22.80 4.47
C ALA A 605 4.15 22.82 3.05
N LEU A 606 3.33 22.69 2.00
CA LEU A 606 3.80 22.75 0.61
C LEU A 606 4.38 24.12 0.24
N LYS A 607 3.79 25.21 0.73
CA LYS A 607 4.30 26.57 0.53
C LYS A 607 5.65 26.77 1.22
N GLU A 608 5.82 26.29 2.44
CA GLU A 608 7.10 26.36 3.15
C GLU A 608 8.16 25.46 2.49
N LEU A 609 7.79 24.24 2.06
CA LEU A 609 8.69 23.37 1.28
C LEU A 609 9.16 24.07 -0.01
N ALA A 610 8.27 24.74 -0.74
CA ALA A 610 8.64 25.48 -1.96
C ALA A 610 9.63 26.62 -1.68
N LYS A 611 9.51 27.31 -0.54
CA LYS A 611 10.52 28.32 -0.12
C LYS A 611 11.87 27.67 0.17
N ILE A 612 11.87 26.52 0.85
CA ILE A 612 13.11 25.76 1.13
C ILE A 612 13.74 25.29 -0.18
N ALA A 613 12.93 24.75 -1.11
CA ALA A 613 13.38 24.31 -2.42
C ALA A 613 14.09 25.43 -3.18
N LYS A 614 13.43 26.60 -3.26
CA LYS A 614 14.02 27.80 -3.87
C LYS A 614 15.30 28.27 -3.18
N LYS A 615 15.35 28.23 -1.84
CA LYS A 615 16.53 28.63 -1.07
C LYS A 615 17.71 27.66 -1.22
N LYS A 616 17.44 26.38 -1.50
CA LYS A 616 18.44 25.31 -1.63
C LYS A 616 18.71 24.93 -3.10
N ASP A 617 18.35 25.82 -4.04
CA ASP A 617 18.57 25.66 -5.48
C ASP A 617 18.07 24.30 -6.01
N TYR A 618 16.84 23.92 -5.61
CA TYR A 618 16.10 22.85 -6.28
C TYR A 618 15.33 23.43 -7.47
N ASP A 619 15.21 22.62 -8.51
CA ASP A 619 14.60 22.99 -9.78
C ASP A 619 13.10 22.70 -9.84
N TRP A 620 12.65 21.66 -9.13
CA TRP A 620 11.26 21.22 -9.16
C TRP A 620 10.86 20.48 -7.87
N ILE A 621 9.55 20.44 -7.61
CA ILE A 621 8.93 19.58 -6.60
C ILE A 621 7.89 18.72 -7.31
N GLY A 622 7.91 17.40 -7.12
CA GLY A 622 7.01 16.47 -7.80
C GLY A 622 6.34 15.50 -6.83
N THR A 623 5.29 14.84 -7.27
CA THR A 623 4.64 13.77 -6.52
C THR A 623 3.89 12.83 -7.47
N GLY A 624 3.68 11.60 -7.02
CA GLY A 624 2.81 10.62 -7.66
C GLY A 624 1.76 10.15 -6.66
N PHE A 625 0.49 10.06 -7.08
CA PHE A 625 -0.63 9.69 -6.20
C PHE A 625 -1.74 9.01 -7.01
N GLY A 626 -2.63 8.29 -6.33
CA GLY A 626 -3.84 7.72 -6.94
C GLY A 626 -4.86 8.81 -7.28
N ALA A 627 -5.40 8.76 -8.49
CA ALA A 627 -6.19 9.82 -9.09
C ALA A 627 -7.60 9.83 -8.49
N ASN A 628 -7.87 10.83 -7.67
CA ASN A 628 -9.22 11.23 -7.29
C ASN A 628 -9.35 12.75 -7.32
N GLU A 629 -10.59 13.22 -7.34
CA GLU A 629 -10.93 14.63 -7.52
C GLU A 629 -10.37 15.51 -6.39
N GLU A 630 -10.48 15.07 -5.12
CA GLU A 630 -10.04 15.84 -3.95
C GLU A 630 -8.52 16.04 -3.96
N LEU A 631 -7.75 14.97 -4.14
CA LEU A 631 -6.28 15.03 -4.18
C LEU A 631 -5.80 15.79 -5.41
N THR A 632 -6.37 15.53 -6.59
CA THR A 632 -5.98 16.22 -7.82
C THR A 632 -6.17 17.73 -7.64
N ARG A 633 -7.34 18.16 -7.18
CA ARG A 633 -7.62 19.58 -6.89
C ARG A 633 -6.69 20.17 -5.83
N PHE A 634 -6.35 19.41 -4.79
CA PHE A 634 -5.40 19.85 -3.77
C PHE A 634 -4.02 20.17 -4.37
N TRP A 635 -3.50 19.30 -5.23
CA TRP A 635 -2.20 19.50 -5.87
C TRP A 635 -2.21 20.68 -6.83
N LEU A 636 -3.21 20.77 -7.71
CA LEU A 636 -3.36 21.89 -8.66
C LEU A 636 -3.42 23.24 -7.95
N ARG A 637 -4.24 23.34 -6.89
CA ARG A 637 -4.35 24.57 -6.06
C ARG A 637 -3.02 24.99 -5.43
N ASN A 638 -2.10 24.05 -5.22
CA ASN A 638 -0.77 24.31 -4.67
C ASN A 638 0.31 24.55 -5.74
N GLY A 639 -0.10 24.76 -7.00
CA GLY A 639 0.77 25.11 -8.13
C GLY A 639 1.51 23.92 -8.73
N PHE A 640 1.01 22.70 -8.53
CA PHE A 640 1.49 21.53 -9.24
C PHE A 640 0.71 21.36 -10.54
N VAL A 641 1.38 20.83 -11.56
CA VAL A 641 0.83 20.68 -12.90
C VAL A 641 0.88 19.20 -13.31
N PRO A 642 -0.19 18.63 -13.91
CA PRO A 642 -0.20 17.27 -14.40
C PRO A 642 0.76 17.06 -15.56
N VAL A 643 1.56 16.00 -15.48
CA VAL A 643 2.48 15.60 -16.55
C VAL A 643 2.30 14.14 -16.96
N HIS A 644 1.57 13.34 -16.19
CA HIS A 644 1.38 11.93 -16.51
C HIS A 644 0.19 11.32 -15.77
N ILE A 645 -0.42 10.30 -16.39
CA ILE A 645 -1.35 9.35 -15.79
C ILE A 645 -0.94 7.94 -16.23
N SER A 646 -0.99 6.95 -15.34
CA SER A 646 -0.68 5.56 -15.68
C SER A 646 -1.72 5.00 -16.64
N PRO A 647 -1.36 4.08 -17.54
CA PRO A 647 -2.32 3.48 -18.48
C PRO A 647 -3.29 2.50 -17.83
N ASN A 648 -2.93 1.93 -16.67
CA ASN A 648 -3.78 1.01 -15.93
C ASN A 648 -4.00 1.56 -14.52
N ARG A 649 -5.17 1.27 -13.95
CA ARG A 649 -5.42 1.44 -12.51
C ARG A 649 -4.45 0.57 -11.72
N ASN A 650 -4.01 1.07 -10.56
CA ASN A 650 -3.24 0.27 -9.62
C ASN A 650 -4.16 -0.86 -9.13
N PRO A 651 -3.75 -2.15 -9.21
CA PRO A 651 -4.62 -3.27 -8.86
C PRO A 651 -5.07 -3.26 -7.39
N VAL A 652 -4.33 -2.56 -6.52
CA VAL A 652 -4.65 -2.45 -5.10
C VAL A 652 -5.58 -1.27 -4.84
N SER A 653 -5.26 -0.07 -5.36
CA SER A 653 -6.11 1.11 -5.10
C SER A 653 -7.28 1.24 -6.07
N GLY A 654 -7.34 0.48 -7.16
CA GLY A 654 -8.35 0.68 -8.20
C GLY A 654 -8.31 2.09 -8.83
N GLU A 655 -7.29 2.90 -8.58
CA GLU A 655 -7.14 4.26 -9.11
C GLU A 655 -6.00 4.32 -10.12
N TYR A 656 -6.13 5.19 -11.12
CA TYR A 656 -5.01 5.55 -11.98
C TYR A 656 -3.95 6.30 -11.18
N SER A 657 -2.66 6.09 -11.45
CA SER A 657 -1.59 6.86 -10.82
C SER A 657 -1.31 8.12 -11.63
N VAL A 658 -1.46 9.29 -11.02
CA VAL A 658 -1.16 10.58 -11.63
C VAL A 658 0.16 11.13 -11.07
N ALA A 659 0.98 11.71 -11.94
CA ALA A 659 2.15 12.47 -11.53
C ALA A 659 1.97 13.95 -11.86
N VAL A 660 2.28 14.78 -10.87
CA VAL A 660 2.22 16.24 -10.97
C VAL A 660 3.54 16.85 -10.52
N ILE A 661 3.93 17.94 -11.15
CA ILE A 661 5.20 18.64 -10.88
C ILE A 661 4.94 20.13 -10.77
N ARG A 662 5.58 20.76 -9.79
CA ARG A 662 5.67 22.20 -9.61
C ARG A 662 7.07 22.67 -9.98
N PRO A 663 7.24 23.59 -10.95
CA PRO A 663 8.53 24.21 -11.23
C PRO A 663 8.99 25.09 -10.07
N ILE A 664 10.30 25.20 -9.89
CA ILE A 664 10.95 26.12 -8.95
C ILE A 664 11.95 27.01 -9.69
N SER A 665 12.71 26.45 -10.65
CA SER A 665 13.60 27.19 -11.54
C SER A 665 12.95 27.45 -12.91
N GLU A 666 13.41 28.52 -13.58
CA GLU A 666 12.95 28.90 -14.93
C GLU A 666 13.25 27.79 -15.96
N GLU A 667 14.41 27.13 -15.85
CA GLU A 667 14.77 26.02 -16.74
C GLU A 667 13.79 24.84 -16.57
N ALA A 668 13.41 24.50 -15.34
CA ALA A 668 12.41 23.46 -15.10
C ALA A 668 11.03 23.86 -15.62
N GLU A 669 10.65 25.13 -15.49
CA GLU A 669 9.40 25.67 -16.00
C GLU A 669 9.24 25.43 -17.50
N GLU A 670 10.27 25.70 -18.31
CA GLU A 670 10.24 25.44 -19.75
C GLU A 670 10.06 23.95 -20.10
N ILE A 671 10.73 23.05 -19.37
CA ILE A 671 10.61 21.60 -19.62
C ILE A 671 9.23 21.08 -19.19
N ILE A 672 8.78 21.46 -17.99
CA ILE A 672 7.50 21.02 -17.43
C ILE A 672 6.34 21.55 -18.26
N ASN A 673 6.42 22.77 -18.77
CA ASN A 673 5.38 23.35 -19.62
C ASN A 673 5.19 22.55 -20.92
N ARG A 674 6.30 22.17 -21.58
CA ARG A 674 6.25 21.29 -22.76
C ARG A 674 5.68 19.92 -22.41
N ALA A 675 6.10 19.32 -21.29
CA ALA A 675 5.58 18.03 -20.85
C ALA A 675 4.08 18.06 -20.52
N ASN A 676 3.59 19.12 -19.86
CA ASN A 676 2.16 19.31 -19.60
C ASN A 676 1.37 19.45 -20.91
N PHE A 677 1.88 20.20 -21.88
CA PHE A 677 1.21 20.33 -23.17
C PHE A 677 1.11 19.00 -23.92
N GLU A 678 2.22 18.28 -24.06
CA GLU A 678 2.24 16.95 -24.70
C GLU A 678 1.36 15.94 -23.93
N PHE A 679 1.37 16.01 -22.59
CA PHE A 679 0.48 15.23 -21.74
C PHE A 679 -1.00 15.51 -22.05
N ARG A 680 -1.40 16.78 -22.17
CA ARG A 680 -2.80 17.16 -22.46
C ARG A 680 -3.24 16.68 -23.86
N ILE A 681 -2.38 16.78 -24.87
CA ILE A 681 -2.66 16.21 -26.21
C ILE A 681 -2.92 14.72 -26.09
N LYS A 682 -2.01 14.02 -25.42
CA LYS A 682 -2.06 12.58 -25.23
C LYS A 682 -3.29 12.16 -24.42
N LEU A 683 -3.64 12.91 -23.37
CA LEU A 683 -4.82 12.67 -22.54
C LEU A 683 -6.11 12.76 -23.36
N ALA A 684 -6.25 13.78 -24.21
CA ALA A 684 -7.43 13.95 -25.07
C ALA A 684 -7.67 12.73 -25.97
N ASP A 685 -6.61 12.09 -26.44
CA ASP A 685 -6.71 10.87 -27.26
C ASP A 685 -6.93 9.63 -26.37
N TRP A 686 -6.24 9.54 -25.23
CA TRP A 686 -6.33 8.43 -24.27
C TRP A 686 -7.69 8.27 -23.61
N LEU A 687 -8.41 9.36 -23.34
CA LEU A 687 -9.76 9.32 -22.78
C LEU A 687 -10.72 8.48 -23.65
N GLY A 688 -10.54 8.46 -24.97
CA GLY A 688 -11.38 7.68 -25.87
C GLY A 688 -11.03 6.20 -25.96
N GLU A 689 -9.97 5.76 -25.26
CA GLU A 689 -9.38 4.43 -25.36
C GLU A 689 -8.99 3.90 -23.98
N THR A 690 -7.78 4.25 -23.50
CA THR A 690 -7.16 3.70 -22.29
C THR A 690 -7.85 4.18 -21.02
N HIS A 691 -8.29 5.45 -21.00
CA HIS A 691 -8.87 6.12 -19.83
C HIS A 691 -10.37 6.39 -20.01
N ARG A 692 -11.05 5.49 -20.73
CA ARG A 692 -12.47 5.62 -21.03
C ARG A 692 -13.34 5.59 -19.78
N ASP A 693 -12.89 4.89 -18.75
CA ASP A 693 -13.53 4.72 -17.44
C ASP A 693 -12.98 5.69 -16.38
N LEU A 694 -12.13 6.66 -16.75
CA LEU A 694 -11.64 7.67 -15.82
C LEU A 694 -12.81 8.54 -15.32
N GLU A 695 -12.80 8.89 -14.05
CA GLU A 695 -13.80 9.77 -13.45
C GLU A 695 -13.80 11.14 -14.19
N PRO A 696 -14.94 11.61 -14.73
CA PRO A 696 -14.98 12.81 -15.58
C PRO A 696 -14.41 14.07 -14.92
N GLU A 697 -14.63 14.24 -13.62
CA GLU A 697 -14.13 15.35 -12.82
C GLU A 697 -12.60 15.30 -12.69
N VAL A 698 -12.04 14.10 -12.60
CA VAL A 698 -10.58 13.90 -12.60
C VAL A 698 -10.02 14.22 -13.98
N ALA A 699 -10.63 13.72 -15.06
CA ALA A 699 -10.24 14.02 -16.43
C ALA A 699 -10.21 15.53 -16.68
N ARG A 700 -11.24 16.24 -16.22
CA ARG A 700 -11.35 17.70 -16.29
C ARG A 700 -10.17 18.40 -15.61
N LEU A 701 -9.86 18.02 -14.37
CA LEU A 701 -8.76 18.59 -13.60
C LEU A 701 -7.39 18.30 -14.25
N LEU A 702 -7.22 17.16 -14.92
CA LEU A 702 -5.97 16.81 -15.59
C LEU A 702 -5.67 17.65 -16.85
N PHE A 703 -6.67 18.34 -17.40
CA PHE A 703 -6.46 19.31 -18.49
C PHE A 703 -5.91 20.67 -18.03
N GLU A 704 -5.67 20.86 -16.73
CA GLU A 704 -5.13 22.12 -16.19
C GLU A 704 -3.84 22.56 -16.92
N PRO A 705 -3.87 23.72 -17.59
CA PRO A 705 -2.73 24.23 -18.33
C PRO A 705 -1.72 24.89 -17.39
N MET A 706 -0.44 24.76 -17.72
CA MET A 706 0.61 25.52 -17.03
C MET A 706 0.75 26.95 -17.52
N SER A 707 0.65 27.16 -18.83
CA SER A 707 0.82 28.45 -19.49
C SER A 707 -0.17 28.63 -20.62
N SER A 708 -0.31 29.87 -21.09
CA SER A 708 -1.10 30.20 -22.26
C SER A 708 -0.46 29.64 -23.53
N LEU A 709 -1.27 28.92 -24.29
CA LEU A 709 -0.97 28.38 -25.59
C LEU A 709 -2.24 28.41 -26.45
N ARG A 710 -2.10 28.88 -27.68
CA ARG A 710 -3.10 28.73 -28.73
C ARG A 710 -3.01 27.38 -29.43
N TYR A 711 -4.09 26.60 -29.37
CA TYR A 711 -4.26 25.39 -30.19
C TYR A 711 -5.21 25.68 -31.35
N ARG A 712 -4.83 25.28 -32.56
CA ARG A 712 -5.65 25.49 -33.76
C ARG A 712 -6.26 24.17 -34.23
N PRO A 713 -7.59 23.99 -34.16
CA PRO A 713 -8.23 22.76 -34.61
C PRO A 713 -8.01 22.54 -36.11
N THR A 714 -7.76 21.28 -36.48
CA THR A 714 -7.55 20.92 -37.89
C THR A 714 -8.72 20.10 -38.42
N LEU A 715 -9.59 20.75 -39.20
CA LEU A 715 -10.70 20.10 -39.89
C LEU A 715 -10.54 20.16 -41.41
N THR A 716 -10.96 19.09 -42.08
CA THR A 716 -11.18 19.09 -43.52
C THR A 716 -12.44 19.90 -43.88
N GLU A 717 -12.54 20.37 -45.12
CA GLU A 717 -13.74 21.08 -45.62
C GLU A 717 -15.04 20.24 -45.49
N GLY A 718 -14.92 18.91 -45.63
CA GLY A 718 -16.05 17.99 -45.42
C GLY A 718 -16.49 17.95 -43.96
N GLN A 719 -15.54 17.84 -43.04
CA GLN A 719 -15.80 17.86 -41.60
C GLN A 719 -16.40 19.20 -41.16
N LEU A 720 -15.83 20.32 -41.62
CA LEU A 720 -16.33 21.66 -41.31
C LEU A 720 -17.79 21.85 -41.74
N ARG A 721 -18.18 21.35 -42.92
CA ARG A 721 -19.58 21.40 -43.38
C ARG A 721 -20.51 20.53 -42.55
N ARG A 722 -20.08 19.33 -42.14
CA ARG A 722 -20.91 18.43 -41.30
C ARG A 722 -21.10 19.02 -39.90
N LEU A 723 -20.03 19.56 -39.34
CA LEU A 723 -20.04 20.25 -38.06
C LEU A 723 -21.00 21.44 -38.07
N LYS A 724 -20.90 22.33 -39.06
CA LYS A 724 -21.83 23.46 -39.21
C LYS A 724 -23.28 22.99 -39.31
N LYS A 725 -23.56 21.96 -40.11
CA LYS A 725 -24.91 21.38 -40.21
C LYS A 725 -25.40 20.74 -38.91
N TYR A 726 -24.52 20.22 -38.07
CA TYR A 726 -24.90 19.73 -36.74
C TYR A 726 -25.30 20.89 -35.83
N ALA A 727 -24.50 21.97 -35.79
CA ALA A 727 -24.83 23.19 -35.07
C ALA A 727 -26.17 23.81 -35.56
N ASP A 728 -26.41 23.81 -36.88
CA ASP A 728 -27.64 24.32 -37.52
C ASP A 728 -28.86 23.36 -37.39
N MET A 729 -28.81 22.33 -36.52
CA MET A 729 -29.89 21.34 -36.29
C MET A 729 -30.29 20.49 -37.51
N VAL A 730 -29.41 20.36 -38.52
CA VAL A 730 -29.66 19.58 -39.74
C VAL A 730 -29.15 18.14 -39.65
N HIS A 731 -28.07 17.90 -38.90
CA HIS A 731 -27.46 16.58 -38.73
C HIS A 731 -27.52 16.10 -37.28
N THR A 732 -27.44 14.78 -37.12
CA THR A 732 -27.25 14.16 -35.80
C THR A 732 -25.78 14.20 -35.39
N TYR A 733 -25.52 13.98 -34.11
CA TYR A 733 -24.16 13.95 -33.57
C TYR A 733 -23.29 12.92 -34.31
N GLU A 734 -23.83 11.75 -34.61
CA GLU A 734 -23.09 10.63 -35.21
C GLU A 734 -22.50 10.98 -36.58
N ILE A 735 -23.15 11.87 -37.34
CA ILE A 735 -22.67 12.33 -38.66
C ILE A 735 -21.48 13.28 -38.51
N ALA A 736 -21.40 14.02 -37.40
CA ALA A 736 -20.40 15.05 -37.14
C ALA A 736 -19.42 14.71 -36.01
N ALA A 737 -19.53 13.51 -35.41
CA ALA A 737 -18.82 13.17 -34.17
C ALA A 737 -17.30 13.30 -34.29
N ASP A 738 -16.72 12.97 -35.44
CA ASP A 738 -15.29 13.14 -35.70
C ASP A 738 -14.86 14.61 -35.68
N ALA A 739 -15.68 15.50 -36.25
CA ALA A 739 -15.43 16.94 -36.26
C ALA A 739 -15.69 17.59 -34.88
N VAL A 740 -16.73 17.15 -34.17
CA VAL A 740 -17.04 17.61 -32.81
C VAL A 740 -15.92 17.26 -31.83
N ARG A 741 -15.32 16.07 -31.96
CA ARG A 741 -14.19 15.65 -31.14
C ARG A 741 -12.96 16.54 -31.28
N GLU A 742 -12.63 16.94 -32.50
CA GLU A 742 -11.50 17.87 -32.72
C GLU A 742 -11.77 19.24 -32.10
N LEU A 743 -13.03 19.69 -32.08
CA LEU A 743 -13.43 20.92 -31.39
C LEU A 743 -13.37 20.80 -29.87
N ALA A 744 -13.83 19.69 -29.31
CA ALA A 744 -13.68 19.41 -27.88
C ALA A 744 -12.20 19.35 -27.50
N LYS A 745 -11.37 18.68 -28.30
CA LYS A 745 -9.91 18.65 -28.13
C LYS A 745 -9.32 20.06 -28.19
N ALA A 746 -9.73 20.88 -29.15
CA ALA A 746 -9.27 22.26 -29.25
C ALA A 746 -9.65 23.09 -28.02
N TYR A 747 -10.89 22.97 -27.51
CA TYR A 747 -11.32 23.63 -26.28
C TYR A 747 -10.41 23.32 -25.09
N PHE A 748 -10.08 22.03 -24.87
CA PHE A 748 -9.24 21.64 -23.73
C PHE A 748 -7.74 21.91 -23.93
N LEU A 749 -7.27 22.13 -25.16
CA LEU A 749 -5.87 22.40 -25.46
C LEU A 749 -5.57 23.90 -25.58
N ASP A 750 -6.48 24.67 -26.14
CA ASP A 750 -6.38 26.13 -26.22
C ASP A 750 -6.67 26.77 -24.86
N THR A 751 -5.98 27.87 -24.59
CA THR A 751 -6.08 28.66 -23.37
C THR A 751 -6.11 30.16 -23.63
N GLU A 752 -5.90 30.60 -24.87
CA GLU A 752 -5.93 32.01 -25.25
C GLU A 752 -7.33 32.44 -25.69
N ASP A 753 -7.93 31.72 -26.64
CA ASP A 753 -9.22 32.06 -27.25
C ASP A 753 -10.35 31.11 -26.78
N ARG A 754 -10.17 30.39 -25.65
CA ARG A 754 -11.21 29.48 -25.14
C ARG A 754 -12.38 30.26 -24.50
N PRO A 755 -13.65 29.95 -24.83
CA PRO A 755 -14.79 30.55 -24.14
C PRO A 755 -14.91 30.02 -22.71
N GLU A 756 -15.56 30.76 -21.81
CA GLU A 756 -15.88 30.27 -20.46
C GLU A 756 -17.06 29.30 -20.53
N LEU A 757 -16.83 28.05 -20.14
CA LEU A 757 -17.86 27.03 -19.99
C LEU A 757 -18.10 26.71 -18.52
N SER A 758 -19.32 26.28 -18.19
CA SER A 758 -19.64 25.73 -16.88
C SER A 758 -18.96 24.37 -16.68
N GLU A 759 -18.85 23.94 -15.42
CA GLU A 759 -18.30 22.61 -15.11
C GLU A 759 -19.13 21.49 -15.77
N GLU A 760 -20.47 21.59 -15.76
CA GLU A 760 -21.38 20.63 -16.41
C GLU A 760 -21.13 20.56 -17.93
N GLU A 761 -20.89 21.70 -18.57
CA GLU A 761 -20.59 21.78 -20.01
C GLU A 761 -19.23 21.14 -20.34
N GLU A 762 -18.21 21.34 -19.51
CA GLU A 762 -16.91 20.68 -19.66
C GLU A 762 -17.03 19.16 -19.49
N LEU A 763 -17.78 18.70 -18.48
CA LEU A 763 -18.02 17.28 -18.24
C LEU A 763 -18.80 16.63 -19.40
N LEU A 764 -19.73 17.34 -20.02
CA LEU A 764 -20.43 16.89 -21.23
C LEU A 764 -19.47 16.71 -22.42
N LEU A 765 -18.55 17.65 -22.64
CA LEU A 765 -17.52 17.51 -23.69
C LEU A 765 -16.58 16.32 -23.39
N ILE A 766 -16.19 16.13 -22.13
CA ILE A 766 -15.33 15.01 -21.72
C ILE A 766 -16.03 13.68 -21.94
N THR A 767 -17.17 13.46 -21.30
CA THR A 767 -17.87 12.16 -21.31
C THR A 767 -18.34 11.78 -22.71
N LYS A 768 -19.00 12.71 -23.42
CA LYS A 768 -19.60 12.41 -24.72
C LYS A 768 -18.61 12.43 -25.87
N CYS A 769 -17.71 13.41 -25.88
CA CYS A 769 -16.81 13.62 -27.03
C CYS A 769 -15.47 12.89 -26.83
N LEU A 770 -14.79 13.12 -25.71
CA LEU A 770 -13.45 12.56 -25.48
C LEU A 770 -13.51 11.09 -25.02
N GLN A 771 -14.31 10.75 -24.02
CA GLN A 771 -14.50 9.37 -23.52
C GLN A 771 -15.46 8.52 -24.36
N ARG A 772 -16.25 9.18 -25.23
CA ARG A 772 -17.11 8.51 -26.22
C ARG A 772 -18.15 7.59 -25.55
N TRP A 773 -18.74 8.04 -24.44
CA TRP A 773 -19.80 7.32 -23.75
C TRP A 773 -21.12 7.32 -24.54
N LYS A 774 -21.98 6.33 -24.24
CA LYS A 774 -23.34 6.33 -24.80
C LYS A 774 -24.15 7.41 -24.09
N TRP A 775 -25.23 7.86 -24.72
CA TRP A 775 -26.06 8.90 -24.13
C TRP A 775 -26.69 8.50 -22.80
N ALA A 776 -27.02 7.22 -22.60
CA ALA A 776 -27.51 6.69 -21.33
C ALA A 776 -26.46 6.90 -20.23
N ASP A 777 -25.24 6.37 -20.42
CA ASP A 777 -24.15 6.53 -19.45
C ASP A 777 -23.83 8.02 -19.12
N VAL A 778 -23.91 8.92 -20.12
CA VAL A 778 -23.74 10.37 -19.91
C VAL A 778 -24.89 10.95 -19.07
N ALA A 779 -26.13 10.55 -19.34
CA ALA A 779 -27.30 10.98 -18.58
C ALA A 779 -27.24 10.50 -17.12
N ASP A 780 -26.82 9.26 -16.92
CA ASP A 780 -26.69 8.65 -15.59
C ASP A 780 -25.67 9.41 -14.72
N VAL A 781 -24.52 9.78 -15.30
CA VAL A 781 -23.46 10.47 -14.57
C VAL A 781 -23.73 11.96 -14.38
N LEU A 782 -24.33 12.65 -15.35
CA LEU A 782 -24.63 14.09 -15.24
C LEU A 782 -25.98 14.39 -14.59
N GLY A 783 -26.84 13.39 -14.38
CA GLY A 783 -28.17 13.58 -13.76
C GLY A 783 -29.15 14.37 -14.63
N GLU A 784 -28.95 14.39 -15.95
CA GLU A 784 -29.78 15.12 -16.92
C GLU A 784 -30.39 14.18 -17.96
N GLU A 785 -31.57 14.55 -18.46
CA GLU A 785 -32.26 13.79 -19.50
C GLU A 785 -31.52 13.87 -20.85
N VAL A 786 -31.45 12.76 -21.58
CA VAL A 786 -30.75 12.66 -22.88
C VAL A 786 -31.12 13.78 -23.87
N PRO A 787 -32.42 14.14 -24.08
CA PRO A 787 -32.78 15.22 -25.00
C PRO A 787 -32.22 16.59 -24.60
N ASP A 788 -31.98 16.82 -23.31
CA ASP A 788 -31.46 18.08 -22.79
C ASP A 788 -29.96 18.15 -23.05
N LEU A 789 -29.23 17.09 -22.69
CA LEU A 789 -27.81 16.93 -22.99
C LEU A 789 -27.50 17.03 -24.50
N MET A 790 -28.35 16.46 -25.35
CA MET A 790 -28.20 16.58 -26.82
C MET A 790 -28.40 18.01 -27.33
N ARG A 791 -29.23 18.81 -26.67
CA ARG A 791 -29.40 20.23 -26.99
C ARG A 791 -28.20 21.03 -26.49
N SER A 792 -27.80 20.85 -25.23
CA SER A 792 -26.64 21.49 -24.62
C SER A 792 -25.37 21.25 -25.45
N LEU A 793 -25.10 19.99 -25.86
CA LEU A 793 -23.93 19.70 -26.70
C LEU A 793 -23.99 20.42 -28.05
N ARG A 794 -25.18 20.56 -28.65
CA ARG A 794 -25.32 21.24 -29.94
C ARG A 794 -25.03 22.74 -29.80
N ASP A 795 -25.55 23.35 -28.75
CA ASP A 795 -25.36 24.77 -28.46
C ASP A 795 -23.88 25.05 -28.16
N LEU A 796 -23.23 24.19 -27.38
CA LEU A 796 -21.77 24.22 -27.14
C LEU A 796 -20.97 24.10 -28.43
N VAL A 797 -21.32 23.16 -29.32
CA VAL A 797 -20.62 23.02 -30.61
C VAL A 797 -20.85 24.25 -31.49
N GLY A 798 -22.02 24.86 -31.45
CA GLY A 798 -22.30 26.12 -32.14
C GLY A 798 -21.42 27.26 -31.63
N LEU A 799 -21.31 27.40 -30.31
CA LEU A 799 -20.44 28.37 -29.65
C LEU A 799 -18.97 28.19 -30.05
N LEU A 800 -18.44 26.97 -29.86
CA LEU A 800 -17.05 26.67 -30.18
C LEU A 800 -16.77 26.80 -31.69
N TYR A 801 -17.73 26.45 -32.55
CA TYR A 801 -17.60 26.65 -34.00
C TYR A 801 -17.43 28.13 -34.36
N GLU A 802 -18.19 29.03 -33.75
CA GLU A 802 -18.07 30.47 -34.02
C GLU A 802 -16.76 31.04 -33.47
N GLU A 803 -16.29 30.57 -32.30
CA GLU A 803 -15.01 30.98 -31.71
C GLU A 803 -13.82 30.57 -32.59
N TYR A 804 -13.74 29.28 -32.98
CA TYR A 804 -12.63 28.76 -33.78
C TYR A 804 -12.81 28.94 -35.28
N LYS A 805 -13.85 29.67 -35.73
CA LYS A 805 -14.28 29.71 -37.14
C LYS A 805 -13.18 30.10 -38.10
N GLU A 806 -12.41 31.13 -37.77
CA GLU A 806 -11.32 31.61 -38.63
C GLU A 806 -10.22 30.56 -38.77
N ASP A 807 -9.83 29.93 -37.67
CA ASP A 807 -8.80 28.88 -37.66
C ASP A 807 -9.28 27.62 -38.39
N LEU A 808 -10.55 27.25 -38.21
CA LEU A 808 -11.19 26.14 -38.91
C LEU A 808 -11.27 26.36 -40.42
N GLN A 809 -11.63 27.58 -40.86
CA GLN A 809 -11.67 27.95 -42.26
C GLN A 809 -10.26 27.96 -42.88
N ARG A 810 -9.27 28.51 -42.17
CA ARG A 810 -7.86 28.48 -42.59
C ARG A 810 -7.35 27.04 -42.72
N SER A 811 -7.63 26.17 -41.75
CA SER A 811 -7.27 24.75 -41.82
C SER A 811 -7.87 24.06 -43.04
N ALA A 812 -9.16 24.26 -43.29
CA ALA A 812 -9.84 23.66 -44.43
C ALA A 812 -9.26 24.14 -45.77
N ALA A 813 -8.88 25.43 -45.86
CA ALA A 813 -8.23 26.00 -47.04
C ALA A 813 -6.83 25.41 -47.26
N VAL A 814 -5.99 25.33 -46.21
CA VAL A 814 -4.64 24.75 -46.28
C VAL A 814 -4.68 23.29 -46.72
N GLU A 815 -5.60 22.48 -46.18
CA GLU A 815 -5.75 21.08 -46.59
C GLU A 815 -6.25 20.94 -48.04
N GLY A 816 -7.11 21.86 -48.49
CA GLY A 816 -7.54 21.95 -49.89
C GLY A 816 -6.37 22.23 -50.84
N ILE A 817 -5.50 23.17 -50.47
CA ILE A 817 -4.27 23.49 -51.20
C ILE A 817 -3.34 22.28 -51.22
N ARG A 818 -3.08 21.64 -50.07
CA ARG A 818 -2.23 20.44 -49.97
C ARG A 818 -2.69 19.34 -50.92
N LYS A 819 -3.99 19.01 -50.92
CA LYS A 819 -4.56 17.99 -51.84
C LYS A 819 -4.48 18.39 -53.31
N ALA A 820 -4.66 19.68 -53.62
CA ALA A 820 -4.50 20.16 -54.99
C ALA A 820 -3.06 20.02 -55.47
N VAL A 821 -2.10 20.33 -54.60
CA VAL A 821 -0.65 20.19 -54.84
C VAL A 821 -0.25 18.72 -54.98
N GLU A 822 -0.69 17.84 -54.09
CA GLU A 822 -0.47 16.38 -54.19
C GLU A 822 -0.99 15.82 -55.52
N ARG A 823 -2.19 16.23 -55.96
CA ARG A 823 -2.74 15.83 -57.27
C ARG A 823 -1.92 16.34 -58.46
N LEU A 824 -1.26 17.49 -58.34
CA LEU A 824 -0.36 18.00 -59.38
C LEU A 824 0.96 17.21 -59.38
N ALA A 825 1.50 16.91 -58.19
CA ALA A 825 2.69 16.08 -58.03
C ALA A 825 2.48 14.65 -58.55
N ASP A 826 1.33 14.03 -58.26
CA ASP A 826 0.93 12.70 -58.78
C ASP A 826 0.81 12.68 -60.32
N LYS A 827 0.47 13.81 -60.92
CA LYS A 827 0.48 14.00 -62.38
C LYS A 827 1.89 14.25 -62.95
N GLY A 828 2.93 14.17 -62.13
CA GLY A 828 4.33 14.37 -62.50
C GLY A 828 4.71 15.83 -62.74
N LEU A 829 3.88 16.79 -62.33
CA LEU A 829 4.18 18.21 -62.45
C LEU A 829 5.14 18.62 -61.33
N THR A 830 6.26 19.23 -61.71
CA THR A 830 7.25 19.84 -60.80
C THR A 830 7.40 21.31 -61.16
N GLY A 831 7.49 22.19 -60.17
CA GLY A 831 7.51 23.65 -60.38
C GLY A 831 6.83 24.41 -59.25
N THR A 832 6.84 25.74 -59.36
CA THR A 832 6.18 26.63 -58.40
C THR A 832 4.70 26.80 -58.75
N VAL A 833 3.81 26.43 -57.83
CA VAL A 833 2.38 26.71 -57.89
C VAL A 833 2.14 27.99 -57.11
N ILE A 834 1.60 29.01 -57.77
CA ILE A 834 1.15 30.23 -57.10
C ILE A 834 -0.24 29.96 -56.56
N VAL A 835 -0.37 30.00 -55.24
CA VAL A 835 -1.64 29.91 -54.53
C VAL A 835 -2.14 31.33 -54.29
N GLU A 836 -3.17 31.71 -55.04
CA GLU A 836 -3.90 32.95 -54.78
C GLU A 836 -4.82 32.74 -53.56
N VAL A 837 -4.62 33.56 -52.53
CA VAL A 837 -5.48 33.63 -51.34
C VAL A 837 -6.43 34.82 -51.51
N GLU A 838 -7.71 34.68 -51.11
CA GLU A 838 -8.72 35.75 -51.26
C GLU A 838 -8.31 37.06 -50.55
N GLU A 839 -7.53 36.97 -49.46
CA GLU A 839 -6.94 38.12 -48.78
C GLU A 839 -5.43 37.87 -48.52
N GLY A 840 -4.57 38.70 -49.12
CA GLY A 840 -3.12 38.67 -48.94
C GLY A 840 -2.32 38.52 -50.24
N GLU A 841 -1.00 38.55 -50.14
CA GLU A 841 -0.11 38.31 -51.28
C GLU A 841 -0.14 36.83 -51.70
N PRO A 842 -0.13 36.51 -53.02
CA PRO A 842 -0.06 35.14 -53.50
C PRO A 842 1.14 34.40 -52.91
N LYS A 843 0.94 33.17 -52.47
CA LYS A 843 1.97 32.33 -51.86
C LYS A 843 2.52 31.36 -52.91
N GLU A 844 3.83 31.37 -53.13
CA GLU A 844 4.51 30.43 -54.01
C GLU A 844 4.78 29.10 -53.27
N VAL A 845 4.21 28.00 -53.76
CA VAL A 845 4.43 26.64 -53.25
C VAL A 845 5.28 25.86 -54.26
N ILE A 846 6.48 25.43 -53.87
CA ILE A 846 7.42 24.75 -54.79
C ILE A 846 7.26 23.23 -54.68
N ILE A 847 6.84 22.59 -55.77
CA ILE A 847 6.70 21.13 -55.86
C ILE A 847 8.03 20.52 -56.35
N ARG A 848 8.78 19.87 -55.46
CA ARG A 848 10.04 19.15 -55.78
C ARG A 848 9.82 17.65 -55.86
N ARG A 849 10.58 16.97 -56.71
CA ARG A 849 10.38 15.56 -57.11
C ARG A 849 10.84 14.53 -56.08
N GLU A 850 11.74 14.88 -55.16
CA GLU A 850 12.46 13.90 -54.31
C GLU A 850 12.48 14.20 -52.81
N GLU A 851 11.89 15.31 -52.34
CA GLU A 851 11.82 15.61 -50.90
C GLU A 851 10.37 15.94 -50.52
N ARG A 852 9.94 15.42 -49.38
CA ARG A 852 8.65 15.71 -48.74
C ARG A 852 8.35 17.22 -48.86
N LEU A 853 7.14 17.54 -49.32
CA LEU A 853 6.58 18.90 -49.41
C LEU A 853 6.97 19.75 -48.18
N GLU A 854 7.85 20.73 -48.35
CA GLU A 854 7.95 21.87 -47.44
C GLU A 854 6.97 22.93 -47.96
N LEU A 855 5.92 23.19 -47.18
CA LEU A 855 4.88 24.19 -47.46
C LEU A 855 5.28 25.55 -46.92
#